data_AF-A0A4R5XEC0-F1
#
_entry.id   AF-A0A4R5XEC0-F1
#
_cell.length_a   1.000
_cell.length_b   1.000
_cell.length_c   1.000
_cell.angle_alpha   90.00
_cell.angle_beta   90.00
_cell.angle_gamma   90.00
#
_symmetry.space_group_name_H-M   'P 1'
#
loop_
_entity.id
_entity.type
_entity.pdbx_description
1 polymer ?
#
loop_
_entity_poly.entity_id
_entity_poly.type
_entity_poly.pdbx_seq_one_letter_code
_entity_poly.pdbx_strand_id
1 'polypeptide(L)'
;MKYIALLSGGKDSCFNLLHCSKNGHQLIAAASLGPVPGREELDSYLYQTVGQDAIQYVADALETPLYRRFISGQAVEQGPEYGSKDPSHSKGVEGDETEDLYELLLDVKSRHPDAEAVSVGAILSNYQRVRVEDVCNRLSLVPLCYLWQRDQRELLSEMIEAGVEAIIIKVAGIGLKQIHLGKSLAEMQPTLEKLNDLYGSHICGEGGEYESLTLDCPLFKRRISLNMTEVVVHSDNDFAIVAYLRIKDAVLKQKSLSQHAEIQSPPLFSDEMEALRLALQISQLSTTELHPVASVRSVGSWIAIGGIQSDKSPSLSQSFQEEVQECFRILQEKLDASNLSYANIAFMNVYLSSTDSFSELNRVYKNYFGISPPARACVAVELPPHIRIRMDCVASTSSIPSERHALHVQGLSYWAPANIGPYSQSILVYGWGFISGQIGMLPSSLSMPTPPSFAMETALSAQHVANVSKATFNDELPIPQSTLVWITEISNMRLLKENLQIIKMIQSAPTLFIGARSLPKDALIEMQVIMHTGRYPCIDDDGIETIADDTHSDLHGMLTSNACRCKWYMRLFTKSGAFCAIVAVKGDPLNSMIEDLKRQHPFDAVTSDSVSVRIFHSTSADDDGTQFAKSLFATHATPAITLVPVRFIATPEVNGWDYALCILGTLQKTDK
;
A
#
# COMPACT_ATOMS: atom_id res chain seq x y z
N MET A 1 -4.04 16.72 15.56
CA MET A 1 -5.48 16.59 15.30
C MET A 1 -6.24 16.39 16.60
N LYS A 2 -7.52 16.79 16.65
CA LYS A 2 -8.49 16.38 17.68
C LYS A 2 -9.13 15.05 17.30
N TYR A 3 -9.22 14.11 18.24
CA TYR A 3 -9.60 12.73 17.92
C TYR A 3 -10.59 12.09 18.89
N ILE A 4 -11.37 11.15 18.33
CA ILE A 4 -12.28 10.25 19.05
C ILE A 4 -11.55 8.93 19.29
N ALA A 5 -11.57 8.39 20.50
CA ALA A 5 -11.04 7.05 20.78
C ALA A 5 -12.11 5.97 20.50
N LEU A 6 -11.84 4.99 19.62
CA LEU A 6 -12.56 3.71 19.68
C LEU A 6 -12.02 2.92 20.87
N LEU A 7 -12.85 2.78 21.90
CA LEU A 7 -12.43 2.31 23.22
C LEU A 7 -13.08 0.96 23.55
N SER A 8 -12.28 -0.09 23.54
CA SER A 8 -12.67 -1.41 24.08
C SER A 8 -12.35 -1.54 25.57
N GLY A 9 -11.45 -0.70 26.09
CA GLY A 9 -10.88 -0.83 27.44
C GLY A 9 -9.69 -1.80 27.51
N GLY A 10 -9.48 -2.62 26.48
CA GLY A 10 -8.32 -3.50 26.35
C GLY A 10 -7.02 -2.77 26.07
N LYS A 11 -5.89 -3.48 26.28
CA LYS A 11 -4.52 -2.97 26.22
C LYS A 11 -4.23 -2.13 24.97
N ASP A 12 -4.68 -2.57 23.80
CA ASP A 12 -4.31 -2.00 22.50
C ASP A 12 -5.03 -0.68 22.25
N SER A 13 -6.33 -0.63 22.60
CA SER A 13 -7.10 0.60 22.56
C SER A 13 -6.45 1.67 23.45
N CYS A 14 -6.00 1.31 24.65
CA CYS A 14 -5.36 2.22 25.60
C CYS A 14 -3.91 2.58 25.22
N PHE A 15 -3.14 1.66 24.63
CA PHE A 15 -1.76 1.89 24.20
C PHE A 15 -1.69 2.78 22.95
N ASN A 16 -2.63 2.62 22.00
CA ASN A 16 -2.73 3.52 20.85
C ASN A 16 -3.00 4.97 21.27
N LEU A 17 -3.73 5.21 22.38
CA LEU A 17 -3.89 6.56 22.94
C LEU A 17 -2.55 7.18 23.37
N LEU A 18 -1.62 6.38 23.92
CA LEU A 18 -0.28 6.86 24.29
C LEU A 18 0.48 7.33 23.04
N HIS A 19 0.40 6.58 21.94
CA HIS A 19 0.97 6.99 20.66
C HIS A 19 0.26 8.22 20.05
N CYS A 20 -1.07 8.32 20.12
CA CYS A 20 -1.79 9.53 19.70
C CYS A 20 -1.32 10.75 20.51
N SER A 21 -1.11 10.61 21.83
CA SER A 21 -0.56 11.67 22.67
C SER A 21 0.90 12.00 22.33
N LYS A 22 1.75 11.01 22.04
CA LYS A 22 3.15 11.20 21.62
C LYS A 22 3.24 11.96 20.29
N ASN A 23 2.32 11.70 19.36
CA ASN A 23 2.22 12.43 18.09
C ASN A 23 1.44 13.77 18.22
N GLY A 24 1.20 14.27 19.45
CA GLY A 24 0.61 15.58 19.70
C GLY A 24 -0.86 15.71 19.31
N HIS A 25 -1.64 14.63 19.43
CA HIS A 25 -3.07 14.63 19.14
C HIS A 25 -3.90 14.74 20.43
N GLN A 26 -5.02 15.48 20.35
CA GLN A 26 -5.87 15.78 21.50
C GLN A 26 -7.10 14.86 21.55
N LEU A 27 -7.22 14.06 22.61
CA LEU A 27 -8.43 13.28 22.88
C LEU A 27 -9.57 14.23 23.26
N ILE A 28 -10.74 14.09 22.63
CA ILE A 28 -11.94 14.89 22.94
C ILE A 28 -13.18 14.07 23.28
N ALA A 29 -13.25 12.81 22.84
CA ALA A 29 -14.36 11.90 23.09
C ALA A 29 -13.90 10.44 23.03
N ALA A 30 -14.62 9.56 23.74
CA ALA A 30 -14.51 8.12 23.60
C ALA A 30 -15.82 7.56 23.01
N ALA A 31 -15.69 6.53 22.17
CA ALA A 31 -16.78 5.87 21.48
C ALA A 31 -16.60 4.35 21.64
N SER A 32 -17.67 3.64 21.98
CA SER A 32 -17.64 2.19 22.16
C SER A 32 -18.93 1.53 21.69
N LEU A 33 -18.80 0.46 20.90
CA LEU A 33 -19.91 -0.45 20.60
C LEU A 33 -19.85 -1.64 21.56
N GLY A 34 -21.02 -2.12 21.96
CA GLY A 34 -21.17 -3.30 22.80
C GLY A 34 -22.40 -4.11 22.41
N PRO A 35 -22.52 -5.36 22.89
CA PRO A 35 -23.67 -6.19 22.58
C PRO A 35 -24.94 -5.67 23.26
N VAL A 36 -26.10 -6.08 22.74
CA VAL A 36 -27.41 -5.81 23.37
C VAL A 36 -27.46 -6.47 24.76
N PRO A 37 -27.98 -5.80 25.81
CA PRO A 37 -28.01 -6.34 27.17
C PRO A 37 -28.68 -7.72 27.24
N GLY A 38 -28.00 -8.68 27.88
CA GLY A 38 -28.42 -10.08 27.94
C GLY A 38 -27.81 -11.01 26.88
N ARG A 39 -27.02 -10.49 25.94
CA ARG A 39 -26.12 -11.27 25.06
C ARG A 39 -24.68 -10.92 25.38
N GLU A 40 -24.09 -11.52 26.41
CA GLU A 40 -22.71 -11.22 26.83
C GLU A 40 -21.64 -11.69 25.82
N GLU A 41 -22.01 -12.52 24.84
CA GLU A 41 -21.14 -12.94 23.74
C GLU A 41 -21.91 -12.88 22.41
N LEU A 42 -21.19 -12.50 21.35
CA LEU A 42 -21.62 -12.44 19.95
C LEU A 42 -20.41 -12.84 19.08
N ASP A 43 -20.65 -13.51 17.96
CA ASP A 43 -19.65 -13.78 16.93
C ASP A 43 -19.35 -12.52 16.09
N SER A 44 -18.82 -11.48 16.73
CA SER A 44 -18.34 -10.25 16.08
C SER A 44 -16.84 -10.36 15.81
N TYR A 45 -16.44 -10.02 14.58
CA TYR A 45 -15.03 -9.95 14.18
C TYR A 45 -14.43 -8.55 14.42
N LEU A 46 -15.29 -7.56 14.74
CA LEU A 46 -14.94 -6.15 14.84
C LEU A 46 -14.81 -5.63 16.29
N TYR A 47 -15.47 -6.26 17.27
CA TYR A 47 -15.60 -5.70 18.63
C TYR A 47 -15.29 -6.67 19.77
N GLN A 48 -14.57 -6.16 20.77
CA GLN A 48 -14.36 -6.82 22.07
C GLN A 48 -15.70 -6.91 22.82
N THR A 49 -16.19 -8.13 23.08
CA THR A 49 -17.49 -8.37 23.75
C THR A 49 -17.36 -8.48 25.26
N VAL A 50 -16.24 -8.97 25.79
CA VAL A 50 -16.01 -9.11 27.24
C VAL A 50 -15.40 -7.84 27.84
N GLY A 51 -15.80 -7.50 29.07
CA GLY A 51 -15.33 -6.31 29.77
C GLY A 51 -16.14 -5.03 29.51
N GLN A 52 -17.25 -5.14 28.77
CA GLN A 52 -18.15 -4.02 28.44
C GLN A 52 -18.73 -3.29 29.66
N ASP A 53 -18.77 -3.92 30.85
CA ASP A 53 -19.11 -3.27 32.12
C ASP A 53 -18.02 -2.28 32.61
N ALA A 54 -16.76 -2.54 32.25
CA ALA A 54 -15.61 -1.76 32.72
C ALA A 54 -15.31 -0.51 31.88
N ILE A 55 -15.80 -0.43 30.64
CA ILE A 55 -15.44 0.65 29.68
C ILE A 55 -15.83 2.04 30.22
N GLN A 56 -16.90 2.16 31.00
CA GLN A 56 -17.25 3.43 31.67
C GLN A 56 -16.15 3.87 32.65
N TYR A 57 -15.61 2.95 33.46
CA TYR A 57 -14.51 3.26 34.38
C TYR A 57 -13.24 3.66 33.62
N VAL A 58 -12.99 3.12 32.43
CA VAL A 58 -11.86 3.52 31.57
C VAL A 58 -12.05 4.95 31.04
N ALA A 59 -13.24 5.30 30.55
CA ALA A 59 -13.52 6.65 30.10
C ALA A 59 -13.52 7.69 31.23
N ASP A 60 -14.07 7.33 32.40
CA ASP A 60 -14.04 8.16 33.61
C ASP A 60 -12.60 8.31 34.14
N ALA A 61 -11.77 7.27 34.05
CA ALA A 61 -10.34 7.32 34.36
C ALA A 61 -9.56 8.23 33.40
N LEU A 62 -9.93 8.26 32.11
CA LEU A 62 -9.42 9.21 31.10
C LEU A 62 -10.02 10.61 31.24
N GLU A 63 -11.06 10.81 32.07
CA GLU A 63 -11.84 12.04 32.20
C GLU A 63 -12.39 12.54 30.85
N THR A 64 -12.82 11.59 30.01
CA THR A 64 -13.25 11.81 28.63
C THR A 64 -14.71 11.37 28.45
N PRO A 65 -15.57 12.13 27.75
CA PRO A 65 -16.98 11.76 27.57
C PRO A 65 -17.11 10.49 26.71
N LEU A 66 -17.81 9.48 27.24
CA LEU A 66 -18.08 8.22 26.55
C LEU A 66 -19.44 8.24 25.85
N TYR A 67 -19.45 7.80 24.60
CA TYR A 67 -20.66 7.56 23.82
C TYR A 67 -20.75 6.08 23.45
N ARG A 68 -21.94 5.49 23.62
CA ARG A 68 -22.18 4.06 23.35
C ARG A 68 -23.41 3.86 22.48
N ARG A 69 -23.33 2.89 21.58
CA ARG A 69 -24.48 2.29 20.87
C ARG A 69 -24.37 0.76 20.98
N PHE A 70 -25.44 0.06 20.66
CA PHE A 70 -25.43 -1.41 20.63
C PHE A 70 -25.13 -1.90 19.23
N ILE A 71 -24.41 -3.02 19.11
CA ILE A 71 -24.27 -3.78 17.87
C ILE A 71 -25.64 -4.36 17.52
N SER A 72 -26.13 -4.06 16.32
CA SER A 72 -27.44 -4.48 15.79
C SER A 72 -27.34 -5.17 14.43
N GLY A 73 -26.31 -4.84 13.64
CA GLY A 73 -25.94 -5.55 12.43
C GLY A 73 -25.25 -6.90 12.69
N GLN A 74 -24.81 -7.55 11.62
CA GLN A 74 -24.05 -8.81 11.62
C GLN A 74 -22.75 -8.63 10.81
N ALA A 75 -21.81 -9.58 10.87
CA ALA A 75 -20.70 -9.62 9.92
C ALA A 75 -21.22 -10.12 8.55
N VAL A 76 -21.79 -9.22 7.75
CA VAL A 76 -22.46 -9.54 6.46
C VAL A 76 -21.42 -9.56 5.35
N GLU A 77 -20.63 -8.50 5.24
CA GLU A 77 -19.45 -8.50 4.37
C GLU A 77 -18.25 -8.99 5.19
N GLN A 78 -17.64 -10.10 4.76
CA GLN A 78 -16.51 -10.73 5.45
C GLN A 78 -15.21 -10.68 4.66
N GLY A 79 -15.22 -10.08 3.47
CA GLY A 79 -14.06 -9.94 2.61
C GLY A 79 -12.96 -9.00 3.15
N PRO A 80 -11.79 -9.02 2.49
CA PRO A 80 -10.66 -8.12 2.78
C PRO A 80 -10.90 -6.66 2.31
N GLU A 81 -12.04 -6.41 1.66
CA GLU A 81 -12.53 -5.11 1.21
C GLU A 81 -13.91 -4.86 1.84
N TYR A 82 -14.36 -3.60 1.93
CA TYR A 82 -15.70 -3.24 2.41
C TYR A 82 -16.21 -2.03 1.61
N GLY A 83 -17.49 -2.03 1.22
CA GLY A 83 -18.10 -1.00 0.36
C GLY A 83 -18.16 -1.38 -1.12
N SER A 84 -18.15 -0.39 -2.03
CA SER A 84 -18.31 -0.60 -3.48
C SER A 84 -17.11 -0.11 -4.32
N LYS A 85 -16.79 -0.87 -5.38
CA LYS A 85 -15.81 -0.48 -6.42
C LYS A 85 -16.37 0.57 -7.40
N ASP A 86 -17.70 0.70 -7.50
CA ASP A 86 -18.38 1.78 -8.21
C ASP A 86 -18.60 2.97 -7.26
N PRO A 87 -18.01 4.16 -7.53
CA PRO A 87 -18.13 5.33 -6.64
C PRO A 87 -19.54 5.91 -6.57
N SER A 88 -20.43 5.61 -7.53
CA SER A 88 -21.86 5.98 -7.47
C SER A 88 -22.65 5.14 -6.45
N HIS A 89 -22.10 3.98 -6.07
CA HIS A 89 -22.64 3.07 -5.07
C HIS A 89 -21.85 3.12 -3.74
N SER A 90 -21.29 4.28 -3.38
CA SER A 90 -20.54 4.53 -2.13
C SER A 90 -21.42 4.57 -0.86
N LYS A 91 -22.18 3.51 -0.62
CA LYS A 91 -22.92 3.25 0.62
C LYS A 91 -22.35 2.03 1.34
N GLY A 92 -22.52 2.00 2.65
CA GLY A 92 -22.23 0.81 3.46
C GLY A 92 -23.22 -0.33 3.21
N VAL A 93 -22.91 -1.49 3.77
CA VAL A 93 -23.67 -2.74 3.57
C VAL A 93 -24.87 -2.76 4.53
N GLU A 94 -26.08 -2.85 3.99
CA GLU A 94 -27.31 -2.79 4.79
C GLU A 94 -27.41 -3.99 5.75
N GLY A 95 -27.42 -3.71 7.06
CA GLY A 95 -27.45 -4.73 8.11
C GLY A 95 -26.07 -5.21 8.59
N ASP A 96 -24.97 -4.62 8.13
CA ASP A 96 -23.63 -4.95 8.60
C ASP A 96 -23.25 -4.26 9.92
N GLU A 97 -22.45 -4.93 10.77
CA GLU A 97 -21.96 -4.41 12.06
C GLU A 97 -21.11 -3.13 11.90
N THR A 98 -20.54 -2.89 10.72
CA THR A 98 -19.81 -1.67 10.37
C THR A 98 -20.71 -0.43 10.33
N GLU A 99 -22.01 -0.60 10.02
CA GLU A 99 -22.95 0.52 9.96
C GLU A 99 -23.32 1.03 11.36
N ASP A 100 -23.32 0.17 12.38
CA ASP A 100 -23.45 0.59 13.78
C ASP A 100 -22.28 1.53 14.18
N LEU A 101 -21.08 1.32 13.62
CA LEU A 101 -19.90 2.16 13.86
C LEU A 101 -19.98 3.50 13.12
N TYR A 102 -20.46 3.50 11.87
CA TYR A 102 -20.79 4.73 11.16
C TYR A 102 -21.78 5.57 11.95
N GLU A 103 -22.87 4.95 12.38
CA GLU A 103 -23.93 5.56 13.17
C GLU A 103 -23.47 6.05 14.55
N LEU A 104 -22.52 5.36 15.20
CA LEU A 104 -21.90 5.83 16.44
C LEU A 104 -20.99 7.04 16.18
N LEU A 105 -20.07 6.97 15.22
CA LEU A 105 -19.12 8.05 14.95
C LEU A 105 -19.78 9.28 14.34
N LEU A 106 -20.88 9.13 13.60
CA LEU A 106 -21.73 10.23 13.13
C LEU A 106 -22.37 10.97 14.31
N ASP A 107 -22.96 10.24 15.26
CA ASP A 107 -23.56 10.80 16.48
C ASP A 107 -22.50 11.51 17.35
N VAL A 108 -21.29 10.94 17.50
CA VAL A 108 -20.17 11.63 18.16
C VAL A 108 -19.75 12.90 17.42
N LYS A 109 -19.55 12.85 16.09
CA LYS A 109 -19.14 14.01 15.29
C LYS A 109 -20.21 15.11 15.24
N SER A 110 -21.50 14.76 15.39
CA SER A 110 -22.58 15.75 15.52
C SER A 110 -22.45 16.62 16.77
N ARG A 111 -21.87 16.07 17.85
CA ARG A 111 -21.62 16.74 19.14
C ARG A 111 -20.22 17.35 19.23
N HIS A 112 -19.27 16.79 18.48
CA HIS A 112 -17.87 17.20 18.37
C HIS A 112 -17.52 17.51 16.90
N PRO A 113 -18.04 18.61 16.32
CA PRO A 113 -17.88 18.93 14.90
C PRO A 113 -16.44 19.28 14.51
N ASP A 114 -15.58 19.55 15.50
CA ASP A 114 -14.14 19.75 15.40
C ASP A 114 -13.32 18.44 15.56
N ALA A 115 -13.98 17.28 15.53
CA ALA A 115 -13.31 15.98 15.40
C ALA A 115 -12.72 15.79 14.00
N GLU A 116 -11.39 15.65 13.95
CA GLU A 116 -10.60 15.45 12.73
C GLU A 116 -10.22 13.97 12.52
N ALA A 117 -10.16 13.18 13.59
CA ALA A 117 -9.53 11.85 13.57
C ALA A 117 -10.18 10.81 14.52
N VAL A 118 -9.83 9.54 14.33
CA VAL A 118 -10.29 8.39 15.13
C VAL A 118 -9.10 7.49 15.51
N SER A 119 -8.91 7.21 16.80
CA SER A 119 -7.89 6.29 17.31
C SER A 119 -8.40 4.85 17.36
N VAL A 120 -7.63 3.93 16.78
CA VAL A 120 -7.96 2.49 16.73
C VAL A 120 -6.73 1.64 17.07
N GLY A 121 -6.92 0.65 17.95
CA GLY A 121 -5.86 -0.23 18.47
C GLY A 121 -5.67 -1.55 17.73
N ALA A 122 -6.00 -1.65 16.44
CA ALA A 122 -5.79 -2.89 15.67
C ALA A 122 -4.30 -3.04 15.27
N ILE A 123 -3.73 -4.25 15.43
CA ILE A 123 -2.31 -4.51 15.12
C ILE A 123 -2.16 -5.17 13.75
N LEU A 124 -2.88 -6.26 13.49
CA LEU A 124 -2.76 -7.09 12.28
C LEU A 124 -4.09 -7.33 11.56
N SER A 125 -5.24 -7.16 12.22
CA SER A 125 -6.56 -7.43 11.62
C SER A 125 -6.93 -6.48 10.46
N ASN A 126 -6.68 -6.92 9.22
CA ASN A 126 -7.12 -6.23 8.00
C ASN A 126 -8.65 -6.04 7.96
N TYR A 127 -9.42 -7.01 8.48
CA TYR A 127 -10.88 -6.94 8.58
C TYR A 127 -11.32 -5.68 9.34
N GLN A 128 -10.71 -5.44 10.51
CA GLN A 128 -11.02 -4.28 11.35
C GLN A 128 -10.57 -2.97 10.70
N ARG A 129 -9.37 -2.97 10.11
CA ARG A 129 -8.80 -1.79 9.44
C ARG A 129 -9.70 -1.25 8.34
N VAL A 130 -10.12 -2.07 7.37
CA VAL A 130 -10.85 -1.56 6.19
C VAL A 130 -12.26 -1.05 6.54
N ARG A 131 -12.92 -1.65 7.54
CA ARG A 131 -14.24 -1.23 8.03
C ARG A 131 -14.15 0.10 8.80
N VAL A 132 -13.11 0.28 9.62
CA VAL A 132 -12.78 1.58 10.23
C VAL A 132 -12.45 2.64 9.17
N GLU A 133 -11.65 2.30 8.16
CA GLU A 133 -11.22 3.24 7.11
C GLU A 133 -12.40 3.71 6.25
N ASP A 134 -13.32 2.83 5.83
CA ASP A 134 -14.55 3.24 5.13
C ASP A 134 -15.38 4.23 5.96
N VAL A 135 -15.68 3.89 7.22
CA VAL A 135 -16.43 4.77 8.12
C VAL A 135 -15.74 6.13 8.30
N CYS A 136 -14.42 6.12 8.47
CA CYS A 136 -13.63 7.35 8.59
C CYS A 136 -13.67 8.19 7.31
N ASN A 137 -13.53 7.56 6.13
CA ASN A 137 -13.65 8.24 4.83
C ASN A 137 -15.02 8.91 4.67
N ARG A 138 -16.10 8.16 4.91
CA ARG A 138 -17.50 8.63 4.81
C ARG A 138 -17.80 9.79 5.75
N LEU A 139 -17.20 9.81 6.94
CA LEU A 139 -17.34 10.89 7.92
C LEU A 139 -16.28 12.00 7.81
N SER A 140 -15.35 11.92 6.83
CA SER A 140 -14.20 12.80 6.70
C SER A 140 -13.40 12.93 8.01
N LEU A 141 -12.89 11.79 8.47
CA LEU A 141 -12.05 11.60 9.66
C LEU A 141 -10.76 10.85 9.25
N VAL A 142 -9.65 11.09 9.95
CA VAL A 142 -8.37 10.38 9.75
C VAL A 142 -8.24 9.21 10.74
N PRO A 143 -8.03 7.96 10.30
CA PRO A 143 -7.71 6.85 11.20
C PRO A 143 -6.27 6.94 11.73
N LEU A 144 -6.10 6.72 13.04
CA LEU A 144 -4.83 6.76 13.77
C LEU A 144 -4.54 5.36 14.30
N CYS A 145 -3.70 4.61 13.58
CA CYS A 145 -3.48 3.18 13.78
C CYS A 145 -1.98 2.92 14.03
N TYR A 146 -1.44 3.48 15.11
CA TYR A 146 0.01 3.47 15.38
C TYR A 146 0.56 2.08 15.71
N LEU A 147 -0.31 1.13 16.11
CA LEU A 147 0.07 -0.25 16.38
C LEU A 147 0.08 -1.12 15.12
N TRP A 148 -0.44 -0.63 13.99
CA TRP A 148 -0.60 -1.39 12.75
C TRP A 148 0.75 -1.89 12.21
N GLN A 149 0.83 -3.21 11.96
CA GLN A 149 2.00 -3.92 11.43
C GLN A 149 3.29 -3.74 12.26
N ARG A 150 3.16 -3.52 13.58
CA ARG A 150 4.25 -3.67 14.55
C ARG A 150 4.45 -5.15 14.93
N ASP A 151 5.66 -5.51 15.35
CA ASP A 151 5.91 -6.81 15.96
C ASP A 151 5.18 -6.96 17.31
N GLN A 152 4.62 -8.14 17.57
CA GLN A 152 3.79 -8.38 18.76
C GLN A 152 4.62 -8.59 20.04
N ARG A 153 5.87 -9.06 19.94
CA ARG A 153 6.76 -9.26 21.10
C ARG A 153 7.38 -7.93 21.53
N GLU A 154 7.75 -7.10 20.55
CA GLU A 154 8.03 -5.67 20.78
C GLU A 154 6.84 -4.99 21.46
N LEU A 155 5.64 -5.02 20.85
CA LEU A 155 4.46 -4.33 21.38
C LEU A 155 4.10 -4.75 22.81
N LEU A 156 4.09 -6.05 23.11
CA LEU A 156 3.78 -6.51 24.47
C LEU A 156 4.80 -5.99 25.49
N SER A 157 6.08 -5.97 25.13
CA SER A 157 7.15 -5.41 25.96
C SER A 157 7.00 -3.89 26.12
N GLU A 158 6.80 -3.14 25.03
CA GLU A 158 6.59 -1.69 25.05
C GLU A 158 5.35 -1.29 25.86
N MET A 159 4.26 -2.07 25.81
CA MET A 159 3.07 -1.85 26.64
C MET A 159 3.39 -1.98 28.14
N ILE A 160 4.17 -3.00 28.52
CA ILE A 160 4.58 -3.23 29.91
C ILE A 160 5.53 -2.12 30.39
N GLU A 161 6.54 -1.77 29.60
CA GLU A 161 7.53 -0.72 29.91
C GLU A 161 6.91 0.69 29.94
N ALA A 162 5.92 0.96 29.08
CA ALA A 162 5.12 2.18 29.12
C ALA A 162 4.16 2.26 30.32
N GLY A 163 4.03 1.20 31.12
CA GLY A 163 3.13 1.16 32.28
C GLY A 163 1.65 1.02 31.91
N VAL A 164 1.33 0.27 30.84
CA VAL A 164 -0.05 -0.19 30.58
C VAL A 164 -0.35 -1.36 31.51
N GLU A 165 -0.89 -1.06 32.69
CA GLU A 165 -1.30 -2.05 33.67
C GLU A 165 -2.64 -2.66 33.26
N ALA A 166 -2.60 -3.57 32.27
CA ALA A 166 -3.73 -4.36 31.85
C ALA A 166 -3.68 -5.80 32.40
N ILE A 167 -4.87 -6.35 32.65
CA ILE A 167 -5.08 -7.73 33.08
C ILE A 167 -5.81 -8.55 32.01
N ILE A 168 -5.62 -9.87 32.02
CA ILE A 168 -6.41 -10.81 31.20
C ILE A 168 -7.83 -10.95 31.75
N ILE A 169 -8.85 -10.71 30.92
CA ILE A 169 -10.27 -10.85 31.30
C ILE A 169 -11.02 -11.91 30.51
N LYS A 170 -10.47 -12.45 29.42
CA LYS A 170 -10.98 -13.62 28.69
C LYS A 170 -9.81 -14.50 28.30
N VAL A 171 -10.02 -15.81 28.26
CA VAL A 171 -9.15 -16.78 27.59
C VAL A 171 -10.00 -17.64 26.66
N ALA A 172 -9.46 -17.93 25.48
CA ALA A 172 -10.04 -18.84 24.49
C ALA A 172 -8.98 -19.60 23.65
N GLY A 173 -7.71 -19.16 23.67
CA GLY A 173 -6.63 -19.78 22.91
C GLY A 173 -6.04 -21.06 23.53
N ILE A 174 -5.39 -21.88 22.68
CA ILE A 174 -4.73 -23.13 23.10
C ILE A 174 -3.70 -22.88 24.20
N GLY A 175 -3.71 -23.73 25.23
CA GLY A 175 -2.78 -23.64 26.37
C GLY A 175 -3.07 -22.52 27.37
N LEU A 176 -3.95 -21.56 27.06
CA LEU A 176 -4.50 -20.63 28.03
C LEU A 176 -5.56 -21.33 28.90
N LYS A 177 -5.70 -20.87 30.16
CA LYS A 177 -6.51 -21.55 31.19
C LYS A 177 -7.14 -20.52 32.13
N GLN A 178 -8.18 -20.94 32.85
CA GLN A 178 -8.88 -20.14 33.87
C GLN A 178 -7.90 -19.46 34.87
N ILE A 179 -6.80 -20.13 35.24
CA ILE A 179 -5.74 -19.62 36.12
C ILE A 179 -4.90 -18.45 35.55
N HIS A 180 -5.20 -17.99 34.33
CA HIS A 180 -4.58 -16.81 33.71
C HIS A 180 -5.46 -15.56 33.82
N LEU A 181 -6.77 -15.72 34.11
CA LEU A 181 -7.68 -14.60 34.32
C LEU A 181 -7.25 -13.78 35.56
N GLY A 182 -7.29 -12.46 35.44
CA GLY A 182 -6.86 -11.52 36.47
C GLY A 182 -5.35 -11.26 36.56
N LYS A 183 -4.51 -12.04 35.86
CA LYS A 183 -3.06 -11.76 35.78
C LYS A 183 -2.77 -10.57 34.89
N SER A 184 -1.71 -9.83 35.23
CA SER A 184 -1.19 -8.72 34.42
C SER A 184 -0.47 -9.20 33.15
N LEU A 185 -0.29 -8.31 32.18
CA LEU A 185 0.52 -8.57 30.98
C LEU A 185 1.94 -9.04 31.31
N ALA A 186 2.59 -8.43 32.31
CA ALA A 186 3.94 -8.78 32.74
C ALA A 186 4.05 -10.20 33.34
N GLU A 187 3.04 -10.66 34.09
CA GLU A 187 2.97 -12.04 34.57
C GLU A 187 2.69 -13.05 33.45
N MET A 188 2.09 -12.59 32.34
CA MET A 188 1.65 -13.42 31.23
C MET A 188 2.63 -13.47 30.06
N GLN A 189 3.49 -12.47 29.87
CA GLN A 189 4.44 -12.39 28.76
C GLN A 189 5.24 -13.68 28.53
N PRO A 190 5.90 -14.32 29.54
CA PRO A 190 6.62 -15.57 29.34
C PRO A 190 5.74 -16.77 28.96
N THR A 191 4.43 -16.68 29.20
CA THR A 191 3.44 -17.68 28.78
C THR A 191 2.98 -17.42 27.35
N LEU A 192 2.67 -16.17 27.01
CA LEU A 192 2.21 -15.76 25.68
C LEU A 192 3.29 -15.97 24.62
N GLU A 193 4.53 -15.56 24.90
CA GLU A 193 5.69 -15.84 24.04
C GLU A 193 5.89 -17.34 23.82
N LYS A 194 5.80 -18.15 24.87
CA LYS A 194 5.93 -19.61 24.76
C LYS A 194 4.79 -20.25 23.96
N LEU A 195 3.57 -19.71 24.00
CA LEU A 195 2.44 -20.20 23.19
C LEU A 195 2.58 -19.78 21.71
N ASN A 196 3.21 -18.64 21.44
CA ASN A 196 3.65 -18.26 20.10
C ASN A 196 4.73 -19.23 19.58
N ASP A 197 5.80 -19.46 20.35
CA ASP A 197 6.90 -20.36 19.98
C ASP A 197 6.46 -21.81 19.73
N LEU A 198 5.39 -22.29 20.40
CA LEU A 198 4.90 -23.66 20.31
C LEU A 198 3.75 -23.87 19.31
N TYR A 199 2.88 -22.87 19.12
CA TYR A 199 1.60 -23.03 18.43
C TYR A 199 1.27 -21.91 17.44
N GLY A 200 2.14 -20.91 17.27
CA GLY A 200 1.87 -19.73 16.43
C GLY A 200 0.82 -18.77 17.00
N SER A 201 0.41 -18.93 18.25
CA SER A 201 -0.58 -18.05 18.90
C SER A 201 -0.10 -16.59 18.91
N HIS A 202 -1.03 -15.65 18.71
CA HIS A 202 -0.75 -14.21 18.72
C HIS A 202 -0.37 -13.77 20.13
N ILE A 203 0.86 -13.24 20.29
CA ILE A 203 1.37 -12.71 21.56
C ILE A 203 0.45 -11.58 22.07
N CYS A 204 -0.09 -10.77 21.15
CA CYS A 204 -1.08 -9.73 21.44
C CYS A 204 -2.54 -10.22 21.43
N GLY A 205 -2.83 -11.49 21.16
CA GLY A 205 -4.20 -12.02 21.18
C GLY A 205 -5.09 -11.54 20.03
N GLU A 206 -4.52 -11.10 18.91
CA GLU A 206 -5.26 -10.61 17.71
C GLU A 206 -6.22 -11.65 17.12
N GLY A 207 -5.98 -12.95 17.35
CA GLY A 207 -6.89 -14.04 16.97
C GLY A 207 -8.01 -14.32 17.98
N GLY A 208 -8.20 -13.44 18.98
CA GLY A 208 -9.17 -13.60 20.06
C GLY A 208 -8.72 -14.57 21.15
N GLU A 209 -7.45 -14.99 21.18
CA GLU A 209 -6.96 -15.97 22.15
C GLU A 209 -7.12 -15.51 23.61
N TYR A 210 -7.07 -14.19 23.83
CA TYR A 210 -7.41 -13.56 25.09
C TYR A 210 -7.94 -12.13 24.86
N GLU A 211 -8.81 -11.67 25.77
CA GLU A 211 -9.21 -10.25 25.86
C GLU A 211 -8.66 -9.65 27.16
N SER A 212 -8.49 -8.33 27.22
CA SER A 212 -7.87 -7.64 28.35
C SER A 212 -8.66 -6.42 28.84
N LEU A 213 -8.34 -5.95 30.05
CA LEU A 213 -8.79 -4.67 30.61
C LEU A 213 -7.61 -3.90 31.17
N THR A 214 -7.43 -2.66 30.71
CA THR A 214 -6.46 -1.70 31.28
C THR A 214 -7.00 -1.09 32.55
N LEU A 215 -6.32 -1.32 33.68
CA LEU A 215 -6.66 -0.76 34.99
C LEU A 215 -5.97 0.59 35.24
N ASP A 216 -4.77 0.79 34.66
CA ASP A 216 -4.07 2.06 34.66
C ASP A 216 -3.17 2.21 33.41
N CYS A 217 -2.93 3.45 32.97
CA CYS A 217 -1.88 3.80 32.02
C CYS A 217 -1.46 5.27 32.18
N PRO A 218 -0.35 5.74 31.59
CA PRO A 218 0.13 7.12 31.75
C PRO A 218 -0.88 8.24 31.42
N LEU A 219 -1.87 7.98 30.56
CA LEU A 219 -2.90 8.98 30.23
C LEU A 219 -4.05 9.06 31.23
N PHE A 220 -4.36 7.97 31.96
CA PHE A 220 -5.42 7.96 32.96
C PHE A 220 -5.09 8.97 34.07
N LYS A 221 -6.12 9.67 34.58
CA LYS A 221 -6.02 10.57 35.74
C LYS A 221 -6.23 9.83 37.06
N ARG A 222 -7.00 8.74 37.02
CA ARG A 222 -7.37 7.89 38.17
C ARG A 222 -7.19 6.42 37.79
N ARG A 223 -6.76 5.58 38.72
CA ARG A 223 -6.60 4.12 38.54
C ARG A 223 -7.92 3.41 38.80
N ILE A 224 -8.25 2.41 37.99
CA ILE A 224 -9.35 1.47 38.24
C ILE A 224 -8.88 0.43 39.25
N SER A 225 -9.63 0.26 40.34
CA SER A 225 -9.44 -0.81 41.32
C SER A 225 -10.63 -1.73 41.30
N LEU A 226 -10.44 -2.97 40.86
CA LEU A 226 -11.46 -4.01 41.00
C LEU A 226 -11.60 -4.39 42.48
N ASN A 227 -12.84 -4.47 42.96
CA ASN A 227 -13.16 -4.86 44.34
C ASN A 227 -13.79 -6.26 44.38
N MET A 228 -14.65 -6.57 43.40
CA MET A 228 -15.31 -7.88 43.28
C MET A 228 -15.41 -8.30 41.81
N THR A 229 -14.99 -9.54 41.55
CA THR A 229 -15.04 -10.19 40.24
C THR A 229 -15.61 -11.60 40.37
N GLU A 230 -16.14 -12.13 39.27
CA GLU A 230 -16.69 -13.47 39.14
C GLU A 230 -16.07 -14.13 37.90
N VAL A 231 -15.58 -15.36 38.03
CA VAL A 231 -15.10 -16.10 36.85
C VAL A 231 -16.25 -16.92 36.28
N VAL A 232 -16.53 -16.74 35.01
CA VAL A 232 -17.53 -17.48 34.24
C VAL A 232 -16.80 -18.38 33.24
N VAL A 233 -17.22 -19.64 33.14
CA VAL A 233 -16.76 -20.56 32.08
C VAL A 233 -17.91 -20.71 31.10
N HIS A 234 -17.68 -20.43 29.82
CA HIS A 234 -18.67 -20.63 28.77
C HIS A 234 -18.61 -22.06 28.24
N SER A 235 -17.43 -22.50 27.81
CA SER A 235 -17.20 -23.86 27.30
C SER A 235 -15.90 -24.43 27.86
N ASP A 236 -15.94 -25.72 28.21
CA ASP A 236 -14.84 -26.47 28.80
C ASP A 236 -14.62 -27.72 27.95
N ASN A 237 -13.83 -27.57 26.88
CA ASN A 237 -13.43 -28.66 25.98
C ASN A 237 -11.95 -29.00 26.22
N ASP A 238 -11.58 -30.27 26.14
CA ASP A 238 -10.23 -30.79 26.45
C ASP A 238 -9.06 -30.09 25.71
N PHE A 239 -9.35 -29.41 24.59
CA PHE A 239 -8.36 -28.73 23.74
C PHE A 239 -8.29 -27.21 23.95
N ALA A 240 -9.39 -26.57 24.35
CA ALA A 240 -9.48 -25.12 24.57
C ALA A 240 -10.67 -24.80 25.49
N ILE A 241 -10.40 -24.02 26.54
CA ILE A 241 -11.40 -23.52 27.49
C ILE A 241 -11.73 -22.07 27.17
N VAL A 242 -13.02 -21.73 27.05
CA VAL A 242 -13.49 -20.35 26.94
C VAL A 242 -14.00 -19.90 28.31
N ALA A 243 -13.28 -18.99 28.95
CA ALA A 243 -13.61 -18.47 30.27
C ALA A 243 -13.29 -16.98 30.40
N TYR A 244 -14.08 -16.25 31.17
CA TYR A 244 -13.96 -14.80 31.35
C TYR A 244 -14.18 -14.32 32.79
N LEU A 245 -13.74 -13.09 33.05
CA LEU A 245 -13.78 -12.40 34.34
C LEU A 245 -14.84 -11.29 34.30
N ARG A 246 -16.05 -11.59 34.79
CA ARG A 246 -17.13 -10.60 34.95
C ARG A 246 -16.83 -9.71 36.16
N ILE A 247 -16.96 -8.40 36.00
CA ILE A 247 -16.67 -7.40 37.05
C ILE A 247 -17.97 -7.02 37.75
N LYS A 248 -18.01 -7.17 39.08
CA LYS A 248 -19.21 -6.92 39.91
C LYS A 248 -19.14 -5.58 40.65
N ASP A 249 -17.94 -5.19 41.09
CA ASP A 249 -17.68 -3.90 41.73
C ASP A 249 -16.25 -3.43 41.43
N ALA A 250 -16.12 -2.14 41.14
CA ALA A 250 -14.86 -1.45 40.87
C ALA A 250 -14.95 0.02 41.27
N VAL A 251 -13.82 0.61 41.67
CA VAL A 251 -13.76 2.03 42.09
C VAL A 251 -12.55 2.75 41.50
N LEU A 252 -12.72 4.03 41.18
CA LEU A 252 -11.62 4.90 40.76
C LEU A 252 -10.86 5.42 41.97
N LYS A 253 -9.55 5.15 42.02
CA LYS A 253 -8.63 5.64 43.05
C LYS A 253 -7.72 6.73 42.47
N GLN A 254 -7.41 7.73 43.28
CA GLN A 254 -6.36 8.70 42.95
C GLN A 254 -5.02 7.96 42.86
N LYS A 255 -4.18 8.33 41.88
CA LYS A 255 -2.81 7.84 41.76
C LYS A 255 -1.82 8.99 41.91
N SER A 256 -0.60 8.68 42.33
CA SER A 256 0.51 9.64 42.21
C SER A 256 0.77 9.97 40.74
N LEU A 257 1.16 11.21 40.46
CA LEU A 257 1.70 11.57 39.14
C LEU A 257 2.96 10.75 38.88
N SER A 258 2.84 9.72 38.04
CA SER A 258 3.97 8.97 37.52
C SER A 258 4.84 9.90 36.69
N GLN A 259 6.17 9.76 36.78
CA GLN A 259 7.04 10.25 35.72
C GLN A 259 6.59 9.59 34.42
N HIS A 260 6.43 10.37 33.35
CA HIS A 260 6.03 9.81 32.06
C HIS A 260 7.15 8.88 31.58
N ALA A 261 6.88 7.58 31.52
CA ALA A 261 7.73 6.64 30.80
C ALA A 261 7.86 7.11 29.35
N GLU A 262 9.07 7.07 28.80
CA GLU A 262 9.29 7.41 27.41
C GLU A 262 8.68 6.31 26.54
N ILE A 263 7.47 6.58 26.03
CA ILE A 263 6.75 5.70 25.10
C ILE A 263 7.69 5.44 23.93
N GLN A 264 8.11 4.20 23.75
CA GLN A 264 9.02 3.82 22.67
C GLN A 264 8.34 4.00 21.30
N SER A 265 9.13 3.87 20.24
CA SER A 265 8.64 3.88 18.86
C SER A 265 9.72 3.24 17.99
N PRO A 266 9.34 2.46 16.96
CA PRO A 266 10.30 1.75 16.13
C PRO A 266 11.29 2.74 15.47
N PRO A 267 12.53 2.30 15.19
CA PRO A 267 13.49 3.12 14.48
C PRO A 267 12.97 3.46 13.09
N LEU A 268 13.20 4.70 12.65
CA LEU A 268 12.70 5.21 11.36
C LEU A 268 13.35 4.52 10.15
N PHE A 269 14.50 3.87 10.35
CA PHE A 269 15.23 3.09 9.36
C PHE A 269 15.60 1.73 9.93
N SER A 270 15.62 0.73 9.06
CA SER A 270 16.45 -0.46 9.24
C SER A 270 17.94 -0.11 9.04
N ASP A 271 18.85 -0.88 9.64
CA ASP A 271 20.30 -0.61 9.61
C ASP A 271 20.85 -0.48 8.17
N GLU A 272 20.33 -1.27 7.23
CA GLU A 272 20.69 -1.21 5.81
C GLU A 272 20.37 0.17 5.19
N MET A 273 19.27 0.80 5.61
CA MET A 273 18.76 2.05 5.04
C MET A 273 19.44 3.29 5.65
N GLU A 274 19.84 3.25 6.92
CA GLU A 274 20.64 4.33 7.53
C GLU A 274 22.06 4.41 6.92
N ALA A 275 22.65 3.26 6.53
CA ALA A 275 23.93 3.24 5.83
C ALA A 275 23.85 3.94 4.46
N LEU A 276 22.79 3.69 3.69
CA LEU A 276 22.52 4.34 2.40
C LEU A 276 22.34 5.87 2.54
N ARG A 277 21.80 6.33 3.67
CA ARG A 277 21.54 7.76 3.96
C ARG A 277 22.80 8.64 3.98
N LEU A 278 23.98 8.06 4.17
CA LEU A 278 25.22 8.83 4.40
C LEU A 278 25.97 9.22 3.12
N ALA A 279 25.53 8.81 1.92
CA ALA A 279 26.42 8.75 0.75
C ALA A 279 26.14 9.70 -0.46
N LEU A 280 25.08 10.54 -0.49
CA LEU A 280 24.47 11.00 -1.80
C LEU A 280 24.21 12.55 -1.96
N GLN A 281 24.81 13.26 -2.95
CA GLN A 281 24.58 14.69 -3.43
C GLN A 281 25.24 14.98 -4.83
N ILE A 282 25.11 16.03 -5.68
CA ILE A 282 24.25 17.19 -6.15
C ILE A 282 25.02 17.80 -7.39
N SER A 283 24.60 18.36 -8.56
CA SER A 283 23.39 18.60 -9.44
C SER A 283 23.81 18.28 -10.94
N GLN A 284 23.25 18.54 -12.15
CA GLN A 284 22.05 19.02 -12.95
C GLN A 284 22.44 18.79 -14.49
N LEU A 285 21.81 19.00 -15.69
CA LEU A 285 20.61 19.51 -16.47
C LEU A 285 20.81 18.95 -17.96
N SER A 286 20.08 19.09 -19.12
CA SER A 286 18.75 19.47 -19.75
C SER A 286 18.84 19.04 -21.28
N THR A 287 18.08 19.27 -22.40
CA THR A 287 16.83 19.91 -23.01
C THR A 287 16.92 19.62 -24.57
N THR A 288 15.95 19.53 -25.54
CA THR A 288 14.46 19.55 -25.76
C THR A 288 14.06 18.96 -27.18
N GLU A 289 12.77 18.66 -27.49
CA GLU A 289 12.28 17.48 -28.32
C GLU A 289 11.12 17.70 -29.39
N LEU A 290 10.43 16.61 -29.88
CA LEU A 290 9.03 16.56 -30.43
C LEU A 290 8.28 15.17 -30.26
N HIS A 291 6.96 15.00 -30.59
CA HIS A 291 6.04 13.90 -30.08
C HIS A 291 4.83 13.37 -30.97
N PRO A 292 4.18 12.19 -30.65
CA PRO A 292 2.96 11.58 -31.28
C PRO A 292 1.71 11.28 -30.36
N VAL A 293 0.84 10.28 -30.70
CA VAL A 293 -0.60 10.06 -30.29
C VAL A 293 -0.92 8.66 -29.66
N ALA A 294 -2.11 8.49 -29.04
CA ALA A 294 -2.61 7.33 -28.26
C ALA A 294 -2.88 5.98 -28.99
N SER A 295 -2.91 4.85 -28.24
CA SER A 295 -3.00 3.46 -28.76
C SER A 295 -3.60 2.42 -27.78
N VAL A 296 -3.90 1.19 -28.25
CA VAL A 296 -4.47 0.05 -27.46
C VAL A 296 -3.88 -1.29 -27.93
N ARG A 297 -3.66 -2.25 -27.02
CA ARG A 297 -3.24 -3.64 -27.31
C ARG A 297 -3.81 -4.62 -26.28
N SER A 298 -4.20 -5.81 -26.74
CA SER A 298 -4.55 -6.95 -25.89
C SER A 298 -3.68 -8.17 -26.21
N VAL A 299 -3.26 -8.92 -25.18
CA VAL A 299 -2.58 -10.23 -25.28
C VAL A 299 -3.00 -11.08 -24.09
N GLY A 300 -3.51 -12.29 -24.33
CA GLY A 300 -4.05 -13.16 -23.27
C GLY A 300 -5.09 -12.44 -22.41
N SER A 301 -4.99 -12.60 -21.08
CA SER A 301 -5.87 -11.95 -20.11
C SER A 301 -5.54 -10.47 -19.82
N TRP A 302 -4.71 -9.82 -20.65
CA TRP A 302 -4.19 -8.47 -20.41
C TRP A 302 -4.50 -7.51 -21.55
N ILE A 303 -4.85 -6.27 -21.18
CA ILE A 303 -5.08 -5.14 -22.08
C ILE A 303 -4.30 -3.94 -21.57
N ALA A 304 -3.63 -3.22 -22.47
CA ALA A 304 -3.06 -1.91 -22.18
C ALA A 304 -3.55 -0.84 -23.15
N ILE A 305 -3.60 0.38 -22.64
CA ILE A 305 -4.05 1.58 -23.35
C ILE A 305 -2.97 2.64 -23.09
N GLY A 306 -2.32 3.12 -24.15
CA GLY A 306 -1.12 3.96 -24.09
C GLY A 306 -1.33 5.34 -24.69
N GLY A 307 -0.54 6.32 -24.24
CA GLY A 307 -0.51 7.68 -24.80
C GLY A 307 -1.80 8.50 -24.67
N ILE A 308 -2.67 8.18 -23.71
CA ILE A 308 -3.97 8.85 -23.50
C ILE A 308 -3.76 10.32 -23.16
N GLN A 309 -4.30 11.23 -23.97
CA GLN A 309 -4.19 12.68 -23.80
C GLN A 309 -5.36 13.38 -24.52
N SER A 310 -5.55 14.69 -24.30
CA SER A 310 -6.42 15.51 -25.14
C SER A 310 -5.69 15.90 -26.43
N ASP A 311 -6.18 15.45 -27.59
CA ASP A 311 -5.66 15.86 -28.91
C ASP A 311 -6.11 17.28 -29.32
N LYS A 312 -7.01 17.90 -28.55
CA LYS A 312 -7.36 19.32 -28.71
C LYS A 312 -6.25 20.16 -28.09
N SER A 313 -5.56 20.97 -28.91
CA SER A 313 -4.70 22.04 -28.38
C SER A 313 -5.48 22.88 -27.37
N PRO A 314 -4.92 23.19 -26.19
CA PRO A 314 -5.66 23.87 -25.13
C PRO A 314 -6.13 25.23 -25.61
N SER A 315 -7.44 25.38 -25.76
CA SER A 315 -8.03 26.71 -25.91
C SER A 315 -7.83 27.48 -24.60
N LEU A 316 -7.72 28.81 -24.69
CA LEU A 316 -7.59 29.69 -23.51
C LEU A 316 -8.80 29.62 -22.55
N SER A 317 -9.82 28.81 -22.88
CA SER A 317 -11.02 28.55 -22.09
C SER A 317 -11.09 27.16 -21.45
N GLN A 318 -10.22 26.20 -21.79
CA GLN A 318 -10.31 24.83 -21.26
C GLN A 318 -9.56 24.66 -19.94
N SER A 319 -10.27 24.23 -18.89
CA SER A 319 -9.71 23.92 -17.57
C SER A 319 -8.89 22.62 -17.57
N PHE A 320 -8.00 22.47 -16.59
CA PHE A 320 -7.26 21.23 -16.43
C PHE A 320 -8.18 20.07 -16.02
N GLN A 321 -9.18 20.32 -15.17
CA GLN A 321 -10.26 19.36 -14.90
C GLN A 321 -10.92 18.81 -16.18
N GLU A 322 -11.26 19.65 -17.16
CA GLU A 322 -11.87 19.19 -18.42
C GLU A 322 -10.92 18.33 -19.27
N GLU A 323 -9.60 18.61 -19.26
CA GLU A 323 -8.61 17.73 -19.89
C GLU A 323 -8.51 16.37 -19.19
N VAL A 324 -8.49 16.34 -17.86
CA VAL A 324 -8.50 15.08 -17.09
C VAL A 324 -9.78 14.29 -17.40
N GLN A 325 -10.95 14.95 -17.41
CA GLN A 325 -12.24 14.33 -17.75
C GLN A 325 -12.26 13.78 -19.19
N GLU A 326 -11.70 14.49 -20.17
CA GLU A 326 -11.57 14.01 -21.55
C GLU A 326 -10.66 12.78 -21.64
N CYS A 327 -9.54 12.76 -20.94
CA CYS A 327 -8.65 11.59 -20.89
C CYS A 327 -9.34 10.37 -20.27
N PHE A 328 -10.15 10.55 -19.21
CA PHE A 328 -10.97 9.48 -18.65
C PHE A 328 -12.09 9.04 -19.61
N ARG A 329 -12.72 9.96 -20.35
CA ARG A 329 -13.70 9.60 -21.41
C ARG A 329 -13.06 8.72 -22.49
N ILE A 330 -11.85 9.07 -22.95
CA ILE A 330 -11.09 8.26 -23.92
C ILE A 330 -10.74 6.89 -23.34
N LEU A 331 -10.34 6.83 -22.07
CA LEU A 331 -10.05 5.58 -21.36
C LEU A 331 -11.29 4.66 -21.30
N GLN A 332 -12.45 5.19 -20.93
CA GLN A 332 -13.73 4.45 -20.95
C GLN A 332 -14.02 3.88 -22.35
N GLU A 333 -13.93 4.68 -23.41
CA GLU A 333 -14.19 4.22 -24.78
C GLU A 333 -13.28 3.07 -25.24
N LYS A 334 -12.04 2.97 -24.72
CA LYS A 334 -11.14 1.86 -25.03
C LYS A 334 -11.41 0.61 -24.18
N LEU A 335 -11.87 0.80 -22.94
CA LEU A 335 -12.28 -0.30 -22.04
C LEU A 335 -13.61 -0.91 -22.51
N ASP A 336 -14.60 -0.08 -22.84
CA ASP A 336 -15.92 -0.49 -23.37
C ASP A 336 -15.76 -1.32 -24.66
N ALA A 337 -14.89 -0.88 -25.58
CA ALA A 337 -14.55 -1.61 -26.80
C ALA A 337 -13.93 -2.99 -26.55
N SER A 338 -13.51 -3.27 -25.31
CA SER A 338 -12.96 -4.54 -24.83
C SER A 338 -13.89 -5.25 -23.83
N ASN A 339 -15.09 -4.73 -23.56
CA ASN A 339 -16.02 -5.15 -22.49
C ASN A 339 -15.42 -5.08 -21.07
N LEU A 340 -14.50 -4.15 -20.81
CA LEU A 340 -13.90 -3.90 -19.49
C LEU A 340 -14.40 -2.58 -18.88
N SER A 341 -14.13 -2.40 -17.59
CA SER A 341 -14.45 -1.19 -16.81
C SER A 341 -13.21 -0.65 -16.08
N TYR A 342 -13.33 0.50 -15.41
CA TYR A 342 -12.27 1.02 -14.52
C TYR A 342 -11.84 0.03 -13.42
N ALA A 343 -12.74 -0.84 -12.93
CA ALA A 343 -12.44 -1.83 -11.90
C ALA A 343 -11.47 -2.92 -12.38
N ASN A 344 -11.37 -3.14 -13.70
CA ASN A 344 -10.44 -4.08 -14.32
C ASN A 344 -9.00 -3.56 -14.38
N ILE A 345 -8.79 -2.26 -14.16
CA ILE A 345 -7.45 -1.66 -14.20
C ILE A 345 -6.65 -2.12 -12.96
N ALA A 346 -5.46 -2.67 -13.22
CA ALA A 346 -4.49 -3.05 -12.20
C ALA A 346 -3.49 -1.92 -11.92
N PHE A 347 -3.00 -1.27 -12.98
CA PHE A 347 -1.98 -0.24 -12.87
C PHE A 347 -2.21 0.95 -13.81
N MET A 348 -1.83 2.16 -13.38
CA MET A 348 -1.83 3.39 -14.19
C MET A 348 -0.52 4.18 -14.05
N ASN A 349 -0.06 4.77 -15.14
CA ASN A 349 0.89 5.87 -15.12
C ASN A 349 0.18 7.18 -15.44
N VAL A 350 0.47 8.24 -14.69
CA VAL A 350 0.00 9.59 -14.96
C VAL A 350 1.20 10.53 -15.06
N TYR A 351 1.38 11.12 -16.23
CA TYR A 351 2.43 12.07 -16.54
C TYR A 351 1.84 13.48 -16.58
N LEU A 352 2.44 14.41 -15.84
CA LEU A 352 2.00 15.81 -15.75
C LEU A 352 3.07 16.77 -16.26
N SER A 353 2.66 17.97 -16.70
CA SER A 353 3.59 19.07 -17.02
C SER A 353 4.03 19.88 -15.79
N SER A 354 3.28 19.80 -14.69
CA SER A 354 3.65 20.37 -13.38
C SER A 354 3.03 19.58 -12.22
N THR A 355 3.68 19.62 -11.06
CA THR A 355 3.18 19.05 -9.80
C THR A 355 2.03 19.85 -9.18
N ASP A 356 1.83 21.12 -9.54
CA ASP A 356 0.70 21.95 -9.07
C ASP A 356 -0.66 21.28 -9.33
N SER A 357 -0.78 20.69 -10.53
CA SER A 357 -1.97 20.00 -11.05
C SER A 357 -2.33 18.72 -10.30
N PHE A 358 -1.46 18.19 -9.43
CA PHE A 358 -1.67 16.92 -8.71
C PHE A 358 -2.90 16.97 -7.78
N SER A 359 -3.18 18.14 -7.20
CA SER A 359 -4.35 18.35 -6.32
C SER A 359 -5.67 18.32 -7.10
N GLU A 360 -5.73 19.00 -8.24
CA GLU A 360 -6.89 19.01 -9.13
C GLU A 360 -7.09 17.65 -9.81
N LEU A 361 -6.01 16.99 -10.25
CA LEU A 361 -6.02 15.61 -10.74
C LEU A 361 -6.68 14.69 -9.72
N ASN A 362 -6.21 14.68 -8.46
CA ASN A 362 -6.78 13.79 -7.43
C ASN A 362 -8.25 14.11 -7.12
N ARG A 363 -8.68 15.38 -7.22
CA ARG A 363 -10.09 15.80 -7.09
C ARG A 363 -10.99 15.23 -8.19
N VAL A 364 -10.45 15.05 -9.41
CA VAL A 364 -11.16 14.51 -10.57
C VAL A 364 -11.08 12.98 -10.63
N TYR A 365 -9.90 12.41 -10.41
CA TYR A 365 -9.60 10.97 -10.45
C TYR A 365 -10.50 10.16 -9.49
N LYS A 366 -10.74 10.68 -8.28
CA LYS A 366 -11.57 10.00 -7.26
C LYS A 366 -13.04 9.76 -7.65
N ASN A 367 -13.51 10.33 -8.77
CA ASN A 367 -14.88 10.15 -9.24
C ASN A 367 -15.02 8.95 -10.20
N TYR A 368 -13.91 8.30 -10.57
CA TYR A 368 -13.87 7.17 -11.51
C TYR A 368 -13.59 5.82 -10.85
N PHE A 369 -13.20 5.82 -9.56
CA PHE A 369 -12.88 4.61 -8.79
C PHE A 369 -13.47 4.71 -7.39
N GLY A 370 -14.15 3.66 -6.93
CA GLY A 370 -14.56 3.49 -5.54
C GLY A 370 -13.43 2.90 -4.70
N ILE A 371 -13.72 1.84 -3.94
CA ILE A 371 -12.70 1.11 -3.16
C ILE A 371 -11.67 0.42 -4.07
N SER A 372 -10.49 0.13 -3.51
CA SER A 372 -9.40 -0.57 -4.19
C SER A 372 -9.05 -0.05 -5.60
N PRO A 373 -8.87 1.28 -5.79
CA PRO A 373 -8.44 1.88 -7.06
C PRO A 373 -7.11 1.29 -7.55
N PRO A 374 -6.76 1.46 -8.84
CA PRO A 374 -5.50 0.97 -9.39
C PRO A 374 -4.28 1.40 -8.59
N ALA A 375 -3.22 0.60 -8.65
CA ALA A 375 -1.90 1.07 -8.30
C ALA A 375 -1.44 2.12 -9.33
N ARG A 376 -0.68 3.13 -8.90
CA ARG A 376 -0.42 4.35 -9.67
C ARG A 376 0.99 4.87 -9.44
N ALA A 377 1.70 5.21 -10.52
CA ALA A 377 2.79 6.17 -10.50
C ALA A 377 2.30 7.50 -11.10
N CYS A 378 2.67 8.63 -10.51
CA CYS A 378 2.14 9.93 -10.94
C CYS A 378 3.19 11.04 -10.79
N VAL A 379 3.90 11.33 -11.87
CA VAL A 379 5.13 12.13 -11.87
C VAL A 379 5.05 13.28 -12.87
N ALA A 380 5.73 14.40 -12.61
CA ALA A 380 5.86 15.46 -13.59
C ALA A 380 7.09 15.21 -14.48
N VAL A 381 6.90 15.37 -15.78
CA VAL A 381 7.90 15.10 -16.82
C VAL A 381 7.92 16.26 -17.82
N GLU A 382 8.81 16.25 -18.80
CA GLU A 382 9.03 17.40 -19.70
C GLU A 382 8.00 17.40 -20.87
N LEU A 383 6.70 17.25 -20.56
CA LEU A 383 5.63 17.17 -21.57
C LEU A 383 5.62 18.39 -22.52
N PRO A 384 5.22 18.20 -23.79
CA PRO A 384 5.10 19.30 -24.75
C PRO A 384 4.28 20.48 -24.21
N PRO A 385 4.62 21.74 -24.56
CA PRO A 385 3.94 22.93 -24.02
C PRO A 385 2.42 23.03 -24.24
N HIS A 386 1.84 22.14 -25.05
CA HIS A 386 0.40 22.04 -25.33
C HIS A 386 -0.28 20.83 -24.65
N ILE A 387 0.43 20.06 -23.81
CA ILE A 387 -0.08 18.82 -23.18
C ILE A 387 0.20 18.89 -21.67
N ARG A 388 -0.85 19.08 -20.85
CA ARG A 388 -0.70 19.15 -19.38
C ARG A 388 -0.74 17.79 -18.69
N ILE A 389 -1.38 16.80 -19.34
CA ILE A 389 -1.53 15.43 -18.85
C ILE A 389 -1.40 14.42 -19.98
N ARG A 390 -0.71 13.31 -19.72
CA ARG A 390 -0.67 12.08 -20.53
C ARG A 390 -0.80 10.88 -19.59
N MET A 391 -1.55 9.85 -19.97
CA MET A 391 -1.77 8.65 -19.15
C MET A 391 -1.57 7.35 -19.94
N ASP A 392 -1.28 6.28 -19.20
CA ASP A 392 -1.47 4.91 -19.68
C ASP A 392 -1.94 4.00 -18.56
N CYS A 393 -2.49 2.84 -18.93
CA CYS A 393 -2.93 1.84 -17.97
C CYS A 393 -2.73 0.41 -18.47
N VAL A 394 -2.67 -0.51 -17.51
CA VAL A 394 -2.73 -1.96 -17.72
C VAL A 394 -3.94 -2.51 -16.95
N ALA A 395 -4.81 -3.21 -17.65
CA ALA A 395 -6.03 -3.82 -17.14
C ALA A 395 -6.02 -5.33 -17.41
N SER A 396 -6.69 -6.09 -16.54
CA SER A 396 -6.85 -7.54 -16.67
C SER A 396 -8.29 -7.90 -17.02
N THR A 397 -8.49 -8.93 -17.83
CA THR A 397 -9.82 -9.46 -18.18
C THR A 397 -10.41 -10.34 -17.08
N SER A 398 -9.87 -10.28 -15.85
CA SER A 398 -10.43 -11.01 -14.71
C SER A 398 -11.87 -10.57 -14.45
N SER A 399 -12.75 -11.56 -14.44
CA SER A 399 -14.16 -11.44 -14.06
C SER A 399 -14.43 -11.89 -12.62
N ILE A 400 -13.39 -12.37 -11.92
CA ILE A 400 -13.49 -12.97 -10.58
C ILE A 400 -12.84 -12.02 -9.57
N PRO A 401 -13.61 -11.33 -8.70
CA PRO A 401 -13.05 -10.32 -7.79
C PRO A 401 -11.93 -10.81 -6.86
N SER A 402 -11.92 -12.11 -6.51
CA SER A 402 -10.89 -12.73 -5.67
C SER A 402 -9.56 -13.00 -6.38
N GLU A 403 -9.44 -12.76 -7.69
CA GLU A 403 -8.13 -12.80 -8.38
C GLU A 403 -7.35 -11.49 -8.21
N ARG A 404 -8.03 -10.36 -7.97
CA ARG A 404 -7.46 -9.01 -7.88
C ARG A 404 -7.45 -8.49 -6.45
N HIS A 405 -6.36 -8.78 -5.74
CA HIS A 405 -6.11 -8.29 -4.39
C HIS A 405 -5.55 -6.87 -4.43
N ALA A 406 -5.95 -6.02 -3.47
CA ALA A 406 -5.49 -4.64 -3.37
C ALA A 406 -4.97 -4.34 -1.96
N LEU A 407 -3.76 -3.79 -1.87
CA LEU A 407 -3.26 -3.21 -0.63
C LEU A 407 -3.57 -1.72 -0.64
N HIS A 408 -4.69 -1.35 -0.03
CA HIS A 408 -5.15 0.03 0.10
C HIS A 408 -5.16 0.40 1.60
N VAL A 409 -4.28 1.30 2.03
CA VAL A 409 -4.10 1.69 3.44
C VAL A 409 -4.15 3.21 3.58
N GLN A 410 -5.02 3.70 4.46
CA GLN A 410 -5.38 5.12 4.59
C GLN A 410 -5.11 5.68 6.00
N GLY A 411 -5.00 4.82 7.02
CA GLY A 411 -4.62 5.20 8.38
C GLY A 411 -3.13 5.55 8.54
N LEU A 412 -2.83 6.48 9.47
CA LEU A 412 -1.45 6.80 9.85
C LEU A 412 -0.86 5.68 10.71
N SER A 413 0.35 5.22 10.35
CA SER A 413 1.08 4.14 11.03
C SER A 413 2.59 4.43 11.05
N TYR A 414 3.39 3.59 11.71
CA TYR A 414 4.86 3.64 11.59
C TYR A 414 5.40 2.77 10.44
N TRP A 415 4.59 1.88 9.88
CA TRP A 415 5.02 0.83 8.94
C TRP A 415 5.21 1.34 7.50
N ALA A 416 4.21 2.00 6.92
CA ALA A 416 4.28 2.58 5.57
C ALA A 416 3.35 3.80 5.47
N PRO A 417 3.62 4.77 4.57
CA PRO A 417 2.76 5.91 4.39
C PRO A 417 1.40 5.53 3.82
N ALA A 418 0.35 6.14 4.36
CA ALA A 418 -0.96 6.18 3.74
C ALA A 418 -0.89 6.87 2.36
N ASN A 419 -1.81 6.50 1.47
CA ASN A 419 -1.87 7.01 0.10
C ASN A 419 -2.24 8.51 0.05
N ILE A 420 -1.42 9.33 -0.60
CA ILE A 420 -1.64 10.78 -0.74
C ILE A 420 -2.58 11.15 -1.90
N GLY A 421 -3.47 10.24 -2.26
CA GLY A 421 -4.41 10.37 -3.38
C GLY A 421 -5.18 9.06 -3.62
N PRO A 422 -6.16 9.07 -4.55
CA PRO A 422 -7.03 7.93 -4.84
C PRO A 422 -6.31 6.82 -5.64
N TYR A 423 -5.38 6.10 -5.03
CA TYR A 423 -4.67 4.95 -5.59
C TYR A 423 -4.35 3.95 -4.47
N SER A 424 -4.23 2.65 -4.77
CA SER A 424 -3.82 1.64 -3.78
C SER A 424 -2.30 1.53 -3.74
N GLN A 425 -1.68 1.24 -2.59
CA GLN A 425 -0.24 1.02 -2.48
C GLN A 425 0.25 -0.09 -3.43
N SER A 426 -0.54 -1.15 -3.61
CA SER A 426 -0.32 -2.15 -4.66
C SER A 426 -1.62 -2.80 -5.17
N ILE A 427 -1.54 -3.46 -6.32
CA ILE A 427 -2.54 -4.42 -6.84
C ILE A 427 -1.81 -5.72 -7.22
N LEU A 428 -2.30 -6.86 -6.74
CA LEU A 428 -1.85 -8.20 -7.11
C LEU A 428 -2.94 -8.91 -7.92
N VAL A 429 -2.66 -9.27 -9.18
CA VAL A 429 -3.58 -10.05 -10.04
C VAL A 429 -2.79 -10.88 -11.08
N TYR A 430 -3.23 -12.12 -11.32
CA TYR A 430 -2.54 -13.12 -12.15
C TYR A 430 -1.03 -13.23 -11.89
N GLY A 431 -0.65 -13.28 -10.62
CA GLY A 431 0.75 -13.38 -10.18
C GLY A 431 1.53 -12.06 -10.21
N TRP A 432 1.14 -11.05 -11.00
CA TRP A 432 1.79 -9.74 -11.01
C TRP A 432 1.32 -8.84 -9.85
N GLY A 433 2.27 -8.43 -9.02
CA GLY A 433 2.10 -7.36 -8.04
C GLY A 433 2.65 -6.03 -8.58
N PHE A 434 1.76 -5.09 -8.87
CA PHE A 434 2.11 -3.73 -9.27
C PHE A 434 2.18 -2.84 -8.03
N ILE A 435 3.36 -2.32 -7.70
CA ILE A 435 3.57 -1.40 -6.57
C ILE A 435 3.55 0.05 -7.09
N SER A 436 2.70 0.87 -6.45
CA SER A 436 2.58 2.31 -6.72
C SER A 436 3.86 3.07 -6.44
N GLY A 437 3.97 4.28 -7.00
CA GLY A 437 5.10 5.17 -6.76
C GLY A 437 5.30 5.48 -5.27
N GLN A 438 6.42 5.02 -4.71
CA GLN A 438 6.80 5.27 -3.31
C GLN A 438 7.77 6.44 -3.24
N ILE A 439 7.30 7.59 -2.76
CA ILE A 439 8.16 8.75 -2.40
C ILE A 439 8.60 8.66 -0.93
N GLY A 440 9.73 9.29 -0.62
CA GLY A 440 10.38 9.22 0.69
C GLY A 440 9.74 10.01 1.84
N MET A 441 8.43 9.85 2.08
CA MET A 441 7.72 10.47 3.21
C MET A 441 7.96 9.75 4.54
N LEU A 442 7.75 10.44 5.67
CA LEU A 442 7.61 9.85 6.99
C LEU A 442 6.22 9.17 7.14
N PRO A 443 6.14 7.86 7.47
CA PRO A 443 4.85 7.14 7.58
C PRO A 443 3.84 7.76 8.55
N SER A 444 4.30 8.21 9.72
CA SER A 444 3.45 8.63 10.85
C SER A 444 2.81 10.02 10.70
N SER A 445 3.23 10.79 9.70
CA SER A 445 2.79 12.18 9.46
C SER A 445 2.52 12.50 7.99
N LEU A 446 2.93 11.63 7.07
CA LEU A 446 3.00 11.87 5.62
C LEU A 446 3.81 13.13 5.23
N SER A 447 4.65 13.67 6.11
CA SER A 447 5.51 14.82 5.79
C SER A 447 6.79 14.37 5.07
N MET A 448 7.32 15.22 4.19
CA MET A 448 8.67 15.03 3.66
C MET A 448 9.72 15.29 4.76
N PRO A 449 10.92 14.69 4.68
CA PRO A 449 12.04 15.04 5.54
C PRO A 449 12.35 16.54 5.49
N THR A 450 12.68 17.11 6.65
CA THR A 450 13.04 18.53 6.79
C THR A 450 14.37 18.63 7.53
N PRO A 451 15.44 19.20 6.92
CA PRO A 451 15.52 19.66 5.54
C PRO A 451 15.38 18.52 4.50
N PRO A 452 15.01 18.82 3.24
CA PRO A 452 14.98 17.85 2.15
C PRO A 452 16.33 17.14 2.00
N SER A 453 16.30 15.85 1.67
CA SER A 453 17.50 15.01 1.70
C SER A 453 17.30 13.78 0.82
N PHE A 454 17.90 13.80 -0.37
CA PHE A 454 17.79 12.72 -1.35
C PHE A 454 18.13 11.35 -0.73
N ALA A 455 19.12 11.30 0.17
CA ALA A 455 19.54 10.07 0.82
C ALA A 455 18.55 9.58 1.89
N MET A 456 17.91 10.48 2.64
CA MET A 456 16.80 10.15 3.54
C MET A 456 15.59 9.65 2.74
N GLU A 457 15.28 10.32 1.64
CA GLU A 457 14.11 10.01 0.80
C GLU A 457 14.31 8.72 0.01
N THR A 458 15.54 8.40 -0.42
CA THR A 458 15.88 7.12 -1.07
C THR A 458 15.71 5.96 -0.09
N ALA A 459 16.23 6.12 1.13
CA ALA A 459 16.11 5.15 2.20
C ALA A 459 14.64 4.89 2.58
N LEU A 460 13.84 5.95 2.75
CA LEU A 460 12.39 5.84 3.01
C LEU A 460 11.66 5.21 1.81
N SER A 461 11.92 5.65 0.58
CA SER A 461 11.31 5.11 -0.64
C SER A 461 11.55 3.59 -0.79
N ALA A 462 12.78 3.13 -0.59
CA ALA A 462 13.12 1.70 -0.62
C ALA A 462 12.47 0.92 0.54
N GLN A 463 12.45 1.47 1.76
CA GLN A 463 11.78 0.86 2.91
C GLN A 463 10.28 0.70 2.65
N HIS A 464 9.62 1.69 2.04
CA HIS A 464 8.20 1.66 1.72
C HIS A 464 7.88 0.61 0.65
N VAL A 465 8.69 0.48 -0.40
CA VAL A 465 8.54 -0.62 -1.38
C VAL A 465 8.68 -1.98 -0.70
N ALA A 466 9.66 -2.16 0.18
CA ALA A 466 9.85 -3.42 0.91
C ALA A 466 8.65 -3.75 1.83
N ASN A 467 8.13 -2.75 2.54
CA ASN A 467 7.03 -2.91 3.50
C ASN A 467 5.70 -3.16 2.77
N VAL A 468 5.40 -2.42 1.71
CA VAL A 468 4.26 -2.65 0.80
C VAL A 468 4.37 -4.02 0.14
N SER A 469 5.55 -4.41 -0.33
CA SER A 469 5.80 -5.74 -0.92
C SER A 469 5.42 -6.86 0.05
N LYS A 470 5.96 -6.87 1.28
CA LYS A 470 5.66 -7.89 2.29
C LYS A 470 4.16 -8.08 2.52
N ALA A 471 3.43 -6.99 2.76
CA ALA A 471 1.98 -7.05 2.99
C ALA A 471 1.15 -7.34 1.72
N THR A 472 1.71 -7.16 0.52
CA THR A 472 1.07 -7.56 -0.75
C THR A 472 1.16 -9.06 -1.00
N PHE A 473 2.24 -9.69 -0.53
CA PHE A 473 2.58 -11.09 -0.79
C PHE A 473 2.56 -11.96 0.49
N ASN A 474 1.93 -11.50 1.57
CA ASN A 474 1.80 -12.22 2.85
C ASN A 474 3.13 -12.76 3.41
N ASP A 475 4.17 -11.91 3.41
CA ASP A 475 5.56 -12.23 3.78
C ASP A 475 6.26 -13.37 2.98
N GLU A 476 5.64 -13.88 1.91
CA GLU A 476 6.37 -14.60 0.88
C GLU A 476 7.40 -13.68 0.21
N LEU A 477 8.43 -14.25 -0.42
CA LEU A 477 9.48 -13.50 -1.12
C LEU A 477 9.13 -13.37 -2.62
N PRO A 478 8.46 -12.28 -3.05
CA PRO A 478 8.18 -12.08 -4.46
C PRO A 478 9.46 -11.80 -5.23
N ILE A 479 9.41 -12.08 -6.53
CA ILE A 479 10.51 -11.84 -7.45
C ILE A 479 10.22 -10.52 -8.18
N PRO A 480 11.00 -9.45 -7.99
CA PRO A 480 10.89 -8.24 -8.80
C PRO A 480 10.98 -8.57 -10.30
N GLN A 481 10.25 -7.87 -11.17
CA GLN A 481 10.38 -8.01 -12.63
C GLN A 481 10.92 -6.73 -13.29
N SER A 482 10.56 -5.56 -12.78
CA SER A 482 11.08 -4.28 -13.28
C SER A 482 11.03 -3.22 -12.19
N THR A 483 12.09 -2.43 -12.08
CA THR A 483 12.17 -1.29 -11.16
C THR A 483 12.44 -0.01 -11.95
N LEU A 484 11.53 0.96 -11.86
CA LEU A 484 11.72 2.31 -12.37
C LEU A 484 12.01 3.25 -11.19
N VAL A 485 13.11 3.99 -11.29
CA VAL A 485 13.52 4.94 -10.24
C VAL A 485 13.53 6.34 -10.83
N TRP A 486 12.55 7.14 -10.44
CA TRP A 486 12.42 8.53 -10.85
C TRP A 486 13.26 9.42 -9.93
N ILE A 487 14.05 10.32 -10.52
CA ILE A 487 15.00 11.18 -9.80
C ILE A 487 14.92 12.59 -10.39
N THR A 488 14.88 13.63 -9.56
CA THR A 488 14.77 15.03 -10.03
C THR A 488 16.09 15.65 -10.49
N GLU A 489 17.22 15.20 -9.96
CA GLU A 489 18.58 15.68 -10.29
C GLU A 489 19.55 14.56 -10.70
N ILE A 490 20.19 14.72 -11.86
CA ILE A 490 21.09 13.71 -12.46
C ILE A 490 22.33 13.40 -11.61
N SER A 491 22.81 14.31 -10.77
CA SER A 491 23.93 14.08 -9.86
C SER A 491 23.74 12.87 -8.96
N ASN A 492 22.52 12.74 -8.45
CA ASN A 492 22.18 11.79 -7.39
C ASN A 492 22.29 10.35 -7.92
N MET A 493 22.28 10.18 -9.25
CA MET A 493 22.55 8.93 -9.94
C MET A 493 23.88 8.28 -9.59
N ARG A 494 24.97 9.06 -9.51
CA ARG A 494 26.31 8.49 -9.28
C ARG A 494 26.31 7.68 -7.99
N LEU A 495 25.80 8.30 -6.93
CA LEU A 495 25.97 7.83 -5.57
C LEU A 495 24.93 6.76 -5.26
N LEU A 496 23.72 6.87 -5.85
CA LEU A 496 22.75 5.78 -5.88
C LEU A 496 23.38 4.53 -6.54
N LYS A 497 24.05 4.69 -7.69
CA LYS A 497 24.76 3.60 -8.39
C LYS A 497 25.89 2.97 -7.57
N GLU A 498 26.64 3.78 -6.83
CA GLU A 498 27.69 3.31 -5.92
C GLU A 498 27.14 2.51 -4.71
N ASN A 499 25.82 2.51 -4.47
CA ASN A 499 25.16 1.88 -3.32
C ASN A 499 24.04 0.86 -3.65
N LEU A 500 23.87 0.46 -4.93
CA LEU A 500 22.74 -0.41 -5.35
C LEU A 500 22.74 -1.80 -4.67
N GLN A 501 23.89 -2.30 -4.25
CA GLN A 501 24.03 -3.55 -3.48
C GLN A 501 23.28 -3.55 -2.13
N ILE A 502 22.93 -2.37 -1.60
CA ILE A 502 22.09 -2.23 -0.40
C ILE A 502 20.62 -2.44 -0.79
N ILE A 503 20.20 -1.89 -1.94
CA ILE A 503 18.82 -1.94 -2.42
C ILE A 503 18.62 -3.22 -3.23
N LYS A 504 18.48 -4.35 -2.52
CA LYS A 504 18.35 -5.72 -3.10
C LYS A 504 17.32 -5.82 -4.23
N MET A 505 16.21 -5.08 -4.14
CA MET A 505 15.14 -5.00 -5.17
C MET A 505 15.52 -4.25 -6.47
N ILE A 506 16.57 -3.43 -6.44
CA ILE A 506 17.18 -2.84 -7.64
C ILE A 506 18.27 -3.77 -8.16
N GLN A 507 19.15 -4.27 -7.30
CA GLN A 507 20.22 -5.19 -7.70
C GLN A 507 19.67 -6.44 -8.42
N SER A 508 18.55 -6.98 -7.92
CA SER A 508 17.96 -8.20 -8.49
C SER A 508 17.10 -7.97 -9.73
N ALA A 509 16.83 -6.73 -10.16
CA ALA A 509 15.80 -6.43 -11.17
C ALA A 509 16.35 -5.70 -12.41
N PRO A 510 15.78 -5.95 -13.60
CA PRO A 510 15.79 -4.99 -14.70
C PRO A 510 15.42 -3.60 -14.19
N THR A 511 16.38 -2.67 -14.19
CA THR A 511 16.22 -1.35 -13.59
C THR A 511 16.52 -0.22 -14.59
N LEU A 512 15.65 0.78 -14.62
CA LEU A 512 15.86 2.04 -15.34
C LEU A 512 15.75 3.22 -14.37
N PHE A 513 16.66 4.17 -14.47
CA PHE A 513 16.66 5.41 -13.72
C PHE A 513 16.33 6.57 -14.65
N ILE A 514 15.39 7.43 -14.23
CA ILE A 514 14.68 8.35 -15.13
C ILE A 514 14.66 9.76 -14.53
N GLY A 515 15.02 10.75 -15.33
CA GLY A 515 15.00 12.16 -14.94
C GLY A 515 13.60 12.77 -14.94
N ALA A 516 12.97 12.86 -13.77
CA ALA A 516 11.70 13.55 -13.57
C ALA A 516 11.87 15.08 -13.52
N ARG A 517 10.87 15.82 -13.99
CA ARG A 517 10.82 17.30 -13.89
C ARG A 517 10.57 17.73 -12.45
N SER A 518 9.59 17.10 -11.79
CA SER A 518 9.33 17.14 -10.34
C SER A 518 8.50 15.92 -9.93
N LEU A 519 8.48 15.61 -8.63
CA LEU A 519 7.74 14.47 -8.06
C LEU A 519 6.73 14.96 -7.00
N PRO A 520 5.73 14.15 -6.62
CA PRO A 520 4.71 14.57 -5.67
C PRO A 520 5.31 15.07 -4.35
N LYS A 521 4.75 16.16 -3.83
CA LYS A 521 5.23 16.84 -2.60
C LYS A 521 6.70 17.31 -2.67
N ASP A 522 7.17 17.60 -3.89
CA ASP A 522 8.53 18.05 -4.21
C ASP A 522 9.62 17.05 -3.80
N ALA A 523 9.28 15.76 -3.77
CA ALA A 523 10.20 14.68 -3.49
C ALA A 523 11.37 14.62 -4.49
N LEU A 524 12.51 14.12 -4.03
CA LEU A 524 13.74 14.01 -4.82
C LEU A 524 13.89 12.63 -5.49
N ILE A 525 13.10 11.64 -5.06
CA ILE A 525 13.06 10.27 -5.60
C ILE A 525 11.67 9.61 -5.45
N GLU A 526 11.27 8.83 -6.44
CA GLU A 526 10.12 7.91 -6.41
C GLU A 526 10.53 6.54 -6.97
N MET A 527 10.26 5.45 -6.24
CA MET A 527 10.47 4.08 -6.73
C MET A 527 9.13 3.45 -7.12
N GLN A 528 9.10 2.88 -8.32
CA GLN A 528 7.95 2.20 -8.93
C GLN A 528 8.40 0.79 -9.33
N VAL A 529 7.72 -0.25 -8.82
CA VAL A 529 8.16 -1.64 -9.00
C VAL A 529 7.03 -2.55 -9.47
N ILE A 530 7.33 -3.41 -10.44
CA ILE A 530 6.50 -4.56 -10.81
C ILE A 530 7.19 -5.81 -10.26
N MET A 531 6.43 -6.68 -9.58
CA MET A 531 6.89 -7.94 -9.00
C MET A 531 6.01 -9.11 -9.48
N HIS A 532 6.46 -10.34 -9.26
CA HIS A 532 5.72 -11.57 -9.54
C HIS A 532 5.80 -12.53 -8.35
N THR A 533 4.71 -13.25 -8.06
CA THR A 533 4.62 -14.26 -6.99
C THR A 533 5.67 -15.38 -7.13
N GLY A 534 6.15 -15.62 -8.35
CA GLY A 534 6.92 -16.82 -8.65
C GLY A 534 6.07 -18.09 -8.80
N ARG A 535 4.75 -17.93 -8.94
CA ARG A 535 3.80 -19.03 -9.14
C ARG A 535 2.82 -18.76 -10.28
N TYR A 536 2.20 -19.80 -10.81
CA TYR A 536 1.22 -19.75 -11.89
C TYR A 536 0.06 -20.74 -11.64
N PRO A 537 -1.16 -20.44 -12.13
CA PRO A 537 -2.25 -21.41 -12.12
C PRO A 537 -1.98 -22.53 -13.13
N CYS A 538 -2.25 -23.76 -12.72
CA CYS A 538 -2.16 -24.96 -13.55
C CYS A 538 -3.24 -25.97 -13.17
N ILE A 539 -3.54 -26.89 -14.08
CA ILE A 539 -4.41 -28.03 -13.81
C ILE A 539 -3.52 -29.22 -13.38
N ASP A 540 -3.89 -29.91 -12.30
CA ASP A 540 -3.20 -31.10 -11.81
C ASP A 540 -3.64 -32.41 -12.51
N ASP A 541 -3.03 -33.53 -12.12
CA ASP A 541 -3.30 -34.85 -12.72
C ASP A 541 -4.75 -35.35 -12.50
N ASP A 542 -5.47 -34.81 -11.51
CA ASP A 542 -6.88 -35.12 -11.22
C ASP A 542 -7.85 -34.15 -11.93
N GLY A 543 -7.33 -33.13 -12.63
CA GLY A 543 -8.13 -32.15 -13.38
C GLY A 543 -8.57 -30.94 -12.55
N ILE A 544 -7.97 -30.71 -11.38
CA ILE A 544 -8.30 -29.61 -10.46
C ILE A 544 -7.36 -28.43 -10.74
N GLU A 545 -7.89 -27.20 -10.69
CA GLU A 545 -7.08 -25.99 -10.79
C GLU A 545 -6.33 -25.74 -9.47
N THR A 546 -5.01 -25.63 -9.57
CA THR A 546 -4.08 -25.49 -8.46
C THR A 546 -2.98 -24.47 -8.80
N ILE A 547 -2.11 -24.16 -7.85
CA ILE A 547 -1.04 -23.18 -8.00
C ILE A 547 0.31 -23.90 -7.88
N ALA A 548 1.16 -23.77 -8.89
CA ALA A 548 2.51 -24.35 -8.91
C ALA A 548 3.60 -23.27 -9.05
N ASP A 549 4.81 -23.60 -8.60
CA ASP A 549 5.97 -22.71 -8.72
C ASP A 549 6.44 -22.56 -10.19
N ASP A 550 6.94 -21.36 -10.52
CA ASP A 550 7.39 -20.97 -11.86
C ASP A 550 8.87 -20.56 -11.84
N THR A 551 9.64 -21.04 -12.82
CA THR A 551 11.06 -20.72 -12.97
C THR A 551 11.25 -19.49 -13.86
N HIS A 552 12.04 -18.51 -13.40
CA HIS A 552 12.39 -17.35 -14.21
C HIS A 552 13.78 -17.46 -14.83
N SER A 553 14.00 -16.71 -15.92
CA SER A 553 15.29 -16.54 -16.59
C SER A 553 15.67 -15.06 -16.64
N ASP A 554 16.91 -14.77 -16.26
CA ASP A 554 17.49 -13.43 -16.26
C ASP A 554 18.40 -13.25 -17.47
N LEU A 555 17.92 -12.51 -18.46
CA LEU A 555 18.57 -12.33 -19.74
C LEU A 555 19.02 -10.88 -19.87
N HIS A 556 20.27 -10.66 -20.29
CA HIS A 556 20.77 -9.31 -20.55
C HIS A 556 21.86 -9.35 -21.61
N GLY A 557 22.05 -8.24 -22.32
CA GLY A 557 23.05 -8.13 -23.38
C GLY A 557 23.39 -6.70 -23.73
N MET A 558 24.42 -6.53 -24.54
CA MET A 558 24.81 -5.23 -25.10
C MET A 558 25.29 -5.40 -26.53
N LEU A 559 24.67 -4.67 -27.46
CA LEU A 559 25.10 -4.55 -28.85
C LEU A 559 25.79 -3.19 -29.02
N THR A 560 26.93 -3.16 -29.72
CA THR A 560 27.71 -1.94 -29.92
C THR A 560 28.17 -1.81 -31.37
N SER A 561 28.19 -0.58 -31.85
CA SER A 561 28.71 -0.15 -33.14
C SER A 561 29.46 1.18 -32.96
N ASN A 562 30.08 1.70 -34.01
CA ASN A 562 30.82 2.96 -33.94
C ASN A 562 29.93 4.19 -33.66
N ALA A 563 28.62 4.11 -33.93
CA ALA A 563 27.67 5.21 -33.76
C ALA A 563 26.59 4.94 -32.69
N CYS A 564 26.19 3.67 -32.51
CA CYS A 564 25.11 3.28 -31.60
C CYS A 564 25.51 2.21 -30.59
N ARG A 565 24.96 2.29 -29.38
CA ARG A 565 24.98 1.25 -28.34
C ARG A 565 23.55 0.93 -27.91
N CYS A 566 23.24 -0.36 -27.77
CA CYS A 566 21.95 -0.85 -27.27
C CYS A 566 22.19 -1.85 -26.13
N LYS A 567 21.85 -1.49 -24.90
CA LYS A 567 21.90 -2.36 -23.71
C LYS A 567 20.48 -2.84 -23.41
N TRP A 568 20.32 -4.12 -23.10
CA TRP A 568 19.03 -4.67 -22.73
C TRP A 568 19.10 -5.61 -21.52
N TYR A 569 17.95 -5.74 -20.87
CA TYR A 569 17.67 -6.62 -19.72
C TYR A 569 16.25 -7.17 -19.87
N MET A 570 16.01 -8.39 -19.41
CA MET A 570 14.71 -9.04 -19.43
C MET A 570 14.64 -10.06 -18.29
N ARG A 571 13.51 -10.08 -17.57
CA ARG A 571 13.12 -11.21 -16.74
C ARG A 571 11.86 -11.83 -17.35
N LEU A 572 11.94 -13.13 -17.65
CA LEU A 572 10.85 -13.93 -18.20
C LEU A 572 10.55 -15.12 -17.29
N PHE A 573 9.27 -15.36 -17.01
CA PHE A 573 8.78 -16.56 -16.33
C PHE A 573 8.40 -17.65 -17.33
N THR A 574 8.80 -18.89 -17.04
CA THR A 574 8.81 -20.00 -18.03
C THR A 574 7.43 -20.63 -18.19
N LYS A 575 6.60 -20.63 -17.14
CA LYS A 575 5.29 -21.30 -17.14
C LYS A 575 4.11 -20.34 -17.31
N SER A 576 4.15 -19.15 -16.70
CA SER A 576 3.16 -18.08 -16.92
C SER A 576 3.41 -17.30 -18.21
N GLY A 577 4.64 -17.32 -18.73
CA GLY A 577 5.06 -16.49 -19.86
C GLY A 577 5.23 -15.00 -19.52
N ALA A 578 4.98 -14.59 -18.27
CA ALA A 578 5.01 -13.19 -17.85
C ALA A 578 6.44 -12.62 -17.93
N PHE A 579 6.60 -11.46 -18.58
CA PHE A 579 7.89 -10.81 -18.72
C PHE A 579 7.84 -9.29 -18.55
N CYS A 580 8.97 -8.76 -18.06
CA CYS A 580 9.36 -7.37 -18.21
C CYS A 580 10.69 -7.30 -18.95
N ALA A 581 10.83 -6.36 -19.88
CA ALA A 581 12.09 -6.07 -20.57
C ALA A 581 12.39 -4.57 -20.61
N ILE A 582 13.67 -4.22 -20.58
CA ILE A 582 14.18 -2.86 -20.69
C ILE A 582 15.22 -2.85 -21.81
N VAL A 583 15.06 -1.97 -22.80
CA VAL A 583 15.99 -1.79 -23.92
C VAL A 583 16.39 -0.32 -23.98
N ALA A 584 17.62 0.01 -23.61
CA ALA A 584 18.15 1.37 -23.59
C ALA A 584 19.17 1.58 -24.71
N VAL A 585 19.03 2.67 -25.46
CA VAL A 585 19.77 2.93 -26.70
C VAL A 585 20.43 4.32 -26.65
N LYS A 586 21.62 4.42 -27.25
CA LYS A 586 22.34 5.68 -27.45
C LYS A 586 22.87 5.74 -28.89
N GLY A 587 22.57 6.82 -29.60
CA GLY A 587 22.84 6.98 -31.04
C GLY A 587 21.94 6.12 -31.93
N ASP A 588 22.03 6.34 -33.25
CA ASP A 588 21.09 5.78 -34.23
C ASP A 588 21.32 4.27 -34.50
N PRO A 589 20.37 3.38 -34.17
CA PRO A 589 20.53 1.95 -34.39
C PRO A 589 20.36 1.59 -35.87
N LEU A 590 21.44 1.10 -36.48
CA LEU A 590 21.38 0.47 -37.81
C LEU A 590 20.42 -0.73 -37.79
N ASN A 591 19.66 -0.94 -38.87
CA ASN A 591 18.72 -2.06 -39.00
C ASN A 591 19.34 -3.42 -38.64
N SER A 592 20.63 -3.64 -38.93
CA SER A 592 21.34 -4.87 -38.54
C SER A 592 21.37 -5.09 -37.03
N MET A 593 21.53 -4.03 -36.22
CA MET A 593 21.48 -4.11 -34.76
C MET A 593 20.07 -4.44 -34.24
N ILE A 594 19.03 -3.98 -34.93
CA ILE A 594 17.63 -4.30 -34.59
C ILE A 594 17.35 -5.79 -34.89
N GLU A 595 17.82 -6.30 -36.03
CA GLU A 595 17.72 -7.72 -36.36
C GLU A 595 18.60 -8.61 -35.46
N ASP A 596 19.79 -8.16 -35.09
CA ASP A 596 20.64 -8.86 -34.11
C ASP A 596 20.06 -8.83 -32.69
N LEU A 597 19.22 -7.85 -32.34
CA LEU A 597 18.43 -7.84 -31.11
C LEU A 597 17.29 -8.85 -31.18
N LYS A 598 16.49 -8.87 -32.25
CA LYS A 598 15.40 -9.87 -32.44
C LYS A 598 15.91 -11.31 -32.36
N ARG A 599 17.11 -11.57 -32.89
CA ARG A 599 17.80 -12.88 -32.83
C ARG A 599 18.21 -13.30 -31.42
N GLN A 600 18.27 -12.40 -30.43
CA GLN A 600 18.52 -12.79 -29.04
C GLN A 600 17.28 -13.49 -28.49
N HIS A 601 17.28 -14.82 -28.38
CA HIS A 601 16.13 -15.54 -27.82
C HIS A 601 15.80 -15.02 -26.40
N PRO A 602 14.55 -14.59 -26.09
CA PRO A 602 13.31 -14.74 -26.85
C PRO A 602 12.74 -13.40 -27.41
N PHE A 603 13.58 -12.46 -27.86
CA PHE A 603 13.13 -11.13 -28.31
C PHE A 603 12.07 -11.14 -29.42
N ASP A 604 12.16 -12.08 -30.37
CA ASP A 604 11.16 -12.27 -31.43
C ASP A 604 9.74 -12.46 -30.86
N ALA A 605 9.59 -13.35 -29.86
CA ALA A 605 8.31 -13.59 -29.17
C ALA A 605 7.93 -12.43 -28.22
N VAL A 606 8.91 -11.74 -27.63
CA VAL A 606 8.64 -10.49 -26.90
C VAL A 606 8.11 -9.40 -27.84
N THR A 607 8.56 -9.34 -29.10
CA THR A 607 8.02 -8.39 -30.09
C THR A 607 6.64 -8.75 -30.63
N SER A 608 6.19 -10.01 -30.51
CA SER A 608 4.78 -10.34 -30.76
C SER A 608 3.89 -10.09 -29.53
N ASP A 609 4.36 -10.48 -28.34
CA ASP A 609 3.49 -10.68 -27.17
C ASP A 609 3.61 -9.54 -26.13
N SER A 610 4.24 -8.44 -26.52
CA SER A 610 4.21 -7.16 -25.80
C SER A 610 2.78 -6.64 -25.68
N VAL A 611 2.36 -6.33 -24.45
CA VAL A 611 1.10 -5.68 -24.13
C VAL A 611 1.29 -4.16 -24.09
N SER A 612 2.27 -3.68 -23.30
CA SER A 612 2.53 -2.25 -23.08
C SER A 612 4.01 -1.92 -23.29
N VAL A 613 4.27 -0.77 -23.90
CA VAL A 613 5.61 -0.20 -24.11
C VAL A 613 5.61 1.28 -23.75
N ARG A 614 6.35 1.64 -22.70
CA ARG A 614 6.66 3.03 -22.38
C ARG A 614 8.03 3.36 -22.97
N ILE A 615 8.07 4.34 -23.87
CA ILE A 615 9.28 4.84 -24.51
C ILE A 615 9.67 6.12 -23.79
N PHE A 616 10.65 6.02 -22.90
CA PHE A 616 11.28 7.19 -22.31
C PHE A 616 12.29 7.74 -23.32
N HIS A 617 12.27 9.05 -23.60
CA HIS A 617 13.33 9.69 -24.39
C HIS A 617 13.92 10.89 -23.65
N SER A 618 15.24 11.02 -23.73
CA SER A 618 15.95 12.15 -23.15
C SER A 618 15.61 13.40 -23.93
N THR A 619 15.27 14.48 -23.24
CA THR A 619 15.03 15.78 -23.87
C THR A 619 16.18 16.19 -24.79
N SER A 620 17.42 15.82 -24.46
CA SER A 620 18.64 16.11 -25.21
C SER A 620 18.92 15.19 -26.41
N ALA A 621 17.96 14.39 -26.88
CA ALA A 621 18.14 13.43 -27.98
C ALA A 621 17.53 13.95 -29.29
N ASP A 622 18.17 13.65 -30.42
CA ASP A 622 17.67 13.97 -31.76
C ASP A 622 16.58 13.00 -32.27
N ASP A 623 16.38 11.84 -31.62
CA ASP A 623 15.34 10.82 -31.90
C ASP A 623 14.56 10.50 -30.60
N ASP A 624 13.24 10.38 -30.70
CA ASP A 624 12.31 10.09 -29.60
C ASP A 624 12.16 8.59 -29.29
N GLY A 625 12.90 7.73 -29.99
CA GLY A 625 12.86 6.27 -29.92
C GLY A 625 11.76 5.63 -30.77
N THR A 626 10.87 6.42 -31.38
CA THR A 626 9.69 5.91 -32.12
C THR A 626 10.10 5.13 -33.37
N GLN A 627 11.15 5.55 -34.09
CA GLN A 627 11.57 4.84 -35.31
C GLN A 627 12.24 3.50 -35.00
N PHE A 628 13.02 3.44 -33.92
CA PHE A 628 13.55 2.18 -33.39
C PHE A 628 12.42 1.25 -32.95
N ALA A 629 11.45 1.75 -32.16
CA ALA A 629 10.30 0.95 -31.72
C ALA A 629 9.47 0.44 -32.92
N LYS A 630 9.14 1.29 -33.88
CA LYS A 630 8.46 0.87 -35.13
C LYS A 630 9.21 -0.24 -35.85
N SER A 631 10.54 -0.16 -35.94
CA SER A 631 11.38 -1.14 -36.64
C SER A 631 11.55 -2.45 -35.85
N LEU A 632 11.55 -2.36 -34.53
CA LEU A 632 11.57 -3.50 -33.60
C LEU A 632 10.25 -4.29 -33.66
N PHE A 633 9.10 -3.61 -33.64
CA PHE A 633 7.77 -4.23 -33.69
C PHE A 633 7.20 -4.42 -35.12
N ALA A 634 7.94 -4.05 -36.17
CA ALA A 634 7.46 -3.97 -37.57
C ALA A 634 6.81 -5.26 -38.12
N THR A 635 7.18 -6.42 -37.58
CA THR A 635 6.74 -7.75 -38.02
C THR A 635 5.50 -8.27 -37.28
N HIS A 636 4.98 -7.53 -36.29
CA HIS A 636 3.92 -7.98 -35.39
C HIS A 636 2.84 -6.91 -35.15
N ALA A 637 1.81 -7.25 -34.39
CA ALA A 637 0.81 -6.28 -33.95
C ALA A 637 1.44 -5.31 -32.94
N THR A 638 1.38 -4.01 -33.22
CA THR A 638 2.00 -2.96 -32.39
C THR A 638 1.44 -2.98 -30.95
N PRO A 639 2.30 -2.93 -29.92
CA PRO A 639 1.85 -2.83 -28.53
C PRO A 639 1.22 -1.46 -28.23
N ALA A 640 0.59 -1.33 -27.06
CA ALA A 640 0.16 -0.03 -26.57
C ALA A 640 1.40 0.80 -26.21
N ILE A 641 1.62 1.90 -26.94
CA ILE A 641 2.80 2.77 -26.81
C ILE A 641 2.43 4.08 -26.10
N THR A 642 3.28 4.48 -25.16
CA THR A 642 3.31 5.82 -24.55
C THR A 642 4.70 6.41 -24.72
N LEU A 643 4.84 7.59 -25.36
CA LEU A 643 6.08 8.37 -25.25
C LEU A 643 6.10 9.16 -23.94
N VAL A 644 7.27 9.21 -23.29
CA VAL A 644 7.47 9.90 -22.01
C VAL A 644 8.76 10.74 -22.09
N PRO A 645 8.63 12.08 -22.17
CA PRO A 645 9.77 12.99 -22.31
C PRO A 645 10.45 13.27 -20.97
N VAL A 646 11.76 12.99 -20.86
CA VAL A 646 12.46 12.96 -19.57
C VAL A 646 13.80 13.68 -19.61
N ARG A 647 14.28 14.15 -18.46
CA ARG A 647 15.50 14.99 -18.38
C ARG A 647 16.79 14.24 -18.66
N PHE A 648 16.80 12.93 -18.38
CA PHE A 648 17.91 12.01 -18.64
C PHE A 648 17.44 10.57 -18.48
N ILE A 649 18.21 9.62 -19.01
CA ILE A 649 17.98 8.19 -18.84
C ILE A 649 19.30 7.50 -18.48
N ALA A 650 19.25 6.56 -17.54
CA ALA A 650 20.37 5.72 -17.14
C ALA A 650 19.91 4.29 -16.80
N THR A 651 20.80 3.32 -17.01
CA THR A 651 20.71 1.96 -16.45
C THR A 651 21.80 1.80 -15.39
N PRO A 652 21.90 0.74 -14.57
CA PRO A 652 22.91 0.66 -13.51
C PRO A 652 24.35 0.96 -13.99
N GLU A 653 24.76 0.41 -15.12
CA GLU A 653 26.13 0.52 -15.64
C GLU A 653 26.40 1.81 -16.43
N VAL A 654 25.39 2.45 -17.04
CA VAL A 654 25.58 3.53 -18.03
C VAL A 654 24.65 4.73 -17.77
N ASN A 655 25.17 5.95 -17.93
CA ASN A 655 24.40 7.20 -17.92
C ASN A 655 24.23 7.75 -19.33
N GLY A 656 23.18 8.55 -19.55
CA GLY A 656 22.99 9.31 -20.78
C GLY A 656 22.65 8.41 -21.97
N TRP A 657 21.71 7.49 -21.78
CA TRP A 657 20.96 6.88 -22.87
C TRP A 657 20.06 7.94 -23.51
N ASP A 658 19.84 7.84 -24.81
CA ASP A 658 19.07 8.83 -25.58
C ASP A 658 17.58 8.48 -25.55
N TYR A 659 17.24 7.18 -25.60
CA TYR A 659 15.90 6.68 -25.28
C TYR A 659 15.96 5.26 -24.68
N ALA A 660 14.88 4.84 -24.03
CA ALA A 660 14.72 3.50 -23.48
C ALA A 660 13.26 3.02 -23.51
N LEU A 661 13.06 1.79 -23.98
CA LEU A 661 11.79 1.08 -23.98
C LEU A 661 11.67 0.26 -22.70
N CYS A 662 10.62 0.50 -21.91
CA CYS A 662 10.16 -0.39 -20.84
C CYS A 662 8.94 -1.16 -21.33
N ILE A 663 9.09 -2.47 -21.46
CA ILE A 663 8.19 -3.40 -22.14
C ILE A 663 7.58 -4.36 -21.10
N LEU A 664 6.27 -4.53 -21.14
CA LEU A 664 5.51 -5.50 -20.33
C LEU A 664 4.69 -6.40 -21.25
N GLY A 665 4.68 -7.72 -21.01
CA GLY A 665 3.87 -8.65 -21.78
C GLY A 665 3.83 -10.06 -21.19
N THR A 666 3.11 -10.94 -21.88
CA THR A 666 2.93 -12.35 -21.49
C THR A 666 3.04 -13.24 -22.73
N LEU A 667 4.09 -14.06 -22.81
CA LEU A 667 4.29 -14.97 -23.94
C LEU A 667 3.08 -15.93 -24.06
N GLN A 668 2.44 -15.93 -25.23
CA GLN A 668 1.35 -16.86 -25.52
C GLN A 668 1.94 -18.25 -25.82
N LYS A 669 1.54 -19.25 -25.05
CA LYS A 669 1.80 -20.64 -25.40
C LYS A 669 1.08 -20.94 -26.71
N THR A 670 1.82 -21.22 -27.77
CA THR A 670 1.28 -21.96 -28.91
C THR A 670 1.13 -23.41 -28.48
N ASP A 671 -0.10 -23.90 -28.30
CA ASP A 671 -0.35 -25.32 -28.10
C ASP A 671 0.23 -26.12 -29.29
N LYS A 672 1.06 -27.12 -28.99
CA LYS A 672 1.82 -27.95 -29.94
C LYS A 672 2.04 -29.35 -29.41
#